data_AF-A0A7Y0EQJ2-F1
#
_entry.id   AF-A0A7Y0EQJ2-F1
#
_cell.length_a   1.000
_cell.length_b   1.000
_cell.length_c   1.000
_cell.angle_alpha   90.00
_cell.angle_beta   90.00
_cell.angle_gamma   90.00
#
_symmetry.space_group_name_H-M   'P 1'
#
loop_
_entity.id
_entity.type
_entity.pdbx_description
1 polymer ?
#
loop_
_entity_poly.entity_id
_entity_poly.type
_entity_poly.pdbx_seq_one_letter_code
_entity_poly.pdbx_strand_id
1 'polypeptide(L)'
;MRFACFDRWDTPKPEPTGVTEATWTSGVDGTRSLELTCVGETGIGKGDRIVFTDPRGKLQETIVVSPEHRRENQRIITSLVCKGSIQELDDTFIEDRRNRNATATQCLRKALEGTRWAVGVVDDDGTLLDLSFYHVSALQAVESIAAKYGLEVTASYLMDPSHMKITDRAVNLVKTQGDQTNEGLRRFEYGHNLKGITRTVDATGVKTRLYGYGKGLPTTDGNGEETGGYGRRIDFADINNGKPYVEDPQATALWGLPGPPKTSISGNMLKGGGFERTYGEGWLFIPTTAFLDALVKKDGTVTPCEGKVMLRMGTDASTCASSAIYDPITVKGGTQYQLTMRTHGAANATAKVRITQNVNVYPSSDIALADPVNTGGWTRTTWRFTTHQKCSTIRIYIENPTGTMYVDDVTLTMATTTTIHPAEGIYENGDCEDKAQLLAETKAELQRRCMPTVSYEADVQTFAESGTDLRGVGLGDRVLLVDTTFTPDLRLAGRVLQLEENLLDPASTTVTIGNIIERFTVSNRTAEQRLERVVAESAAWNTSSQQISQNAGKWDQVAQTVVDNATQWNDAATTINTNATGWANTAETVTTRQADWDAAASAINQHADAWNGTTAAMTEGKPQWDATAETVSANSGEWSETSRLVQDNKNTWADAAQTVSQRQNAWDTASMDVTLGKDDWDEAYVTASNLSQAVRQNATETTLRHGNLAVTLGERISLADPSGTYVFENGAFVKQ
;
A
#
# COMPACT_ATOMS: atom_id res chain seq x y z
N MET A 1 -26.80 41.84 52.52
CA MET A 1 -25.60 42.56 52.06
C MET A 1 -26.02 43.89 51.44
N ARG A 2 -25.21 44.96 51.51
CA ARG A 2 -25.50 46.27 50.92
C ARG A 2 -24.60 46.50 49.70
N PHE A 3 -25.17 47.04 48.63
CA PHE A 3 -24.46 47.44 47.41
C PHE A 3 -24.64 48.95 47.24
N ALA A 4 -23.71 49.74 47.78
CA ALA A 4 -23.78 51.19 47.62
C ALA A 4 -23.46 51.58 46.16
N CYS A 5 -24.24 52.47 45.57
CA CYS A 5 -24.06 52.91 44.19
C CYS A 5 -23.62 54.37 44.14
N PHE A 6 -22.63 54.66 43.30
CA PHE A 6 -22.17 56.02 43.01
C PHE A 6 -22.08 56.22 41.51
N ASP A 7 -22.21 57.46 41.04
CA ASP A 7 -21.82 57.79 39.68
C ASP A 7 -20.29 57.78 39.54
N ARG A 8 -19.81 58.00 38.32
CA ARG A 8 -18.38 58.01 38.03
C ARG A 8 -17.58 59.12 38.74
N TRP A 9 -18.27 60.12 39.28
CA TRP A 9 -17.72 61.28 40.00
C TRP A 9 -17.85 61.14 41.52
N ASP A 10 -18.15 59.93 42.01
CA ASP A 10 -18.34 59.60 43.41
C ASP A 10 -19.59 60.25 44.04
N THR A 11 -20.55 60.69 43.24
CA THR A 11 -21.85 61.20 43.72
C THR A 11 -22.79 60.02 44.02
N PRO A 12 -23.44 59.95 45.19
CA PRO A 12 -24.37 58.87 45.51
C PRO A 12 -25.50 58.74 44.49
N LYS A 13 -25.78 57.50 44.08
CA LYS A 13 -26.94 57.12 43.25
C LYS A 13 -27.85 56.17 44.03
N PRO A 14 -29.12 56.02 43.62
CA PRO A 14 -29.99 54.98 44.16
C PRO A 14 -29.32 53.61 44.06
N GLU A 15 -29.30 52.86 45.17
CA GLU A 15 -28.74 51.52 45.23
C GLU A 15 -29.54 50.54 44.35
N PRO A 16 -28.91 49.49 43.80
CA PRO A 16 -29.62 48.42 43.13
C PRO A 16 -30.62 47.77 44.11
N THR A 17 -31.89 47.73 43.72
CA THR A 17 -32.96 47.06 44.47
C THR A 17 -33.34 45.76 43.79
N GLY A 18 -33.88 44.80 44.56
CA GLY A 18 -34.32 43.52 44.00
C GLY A 18 -33.19 42.64 43.46
N VAL A 19 -31.99 42.71 44.04
CA VAL A 19 -30.85 41.87 43.67
C VAL A 19 -31.20 40.39 43.91
N THR A 20 -31.22 39.59 42.86
CA THR A 20 -31.49 38.14 42.90
C THR A 20 -30.23 37.29 42.74
N GLU A 21 -29.20 37.83 42.11
CA GLU A 21 -27.89 37.17 41.96
C GLU A 21 -26.79 38.19 42.18
N ALA A 22 -25.73 37.78 42.89
CA ALA A 22 -24.53 38.59 43.10
C ALA A 22 -23.31 37.70 43.24
N THR A 23 -22.46 37.66 42.23
CA THR A 23 -21.26 36.82 42.18
C THR A 23 -20.02 37.69 42.11
N TRP A 24 -19.10 37.50 43.06
CA TRP A 24 -17.81 38.19 43.12
C TRP A 24 -16.68 37.22 42.84
N THR A 25 -15.96 37.46 41.74
CA THR A 25 -14.78 36.67 41.35
C THR A 25 -13.52 37.48 41.59
N SER A 26 -12.57 36.92 42.34
CA SER A 26 -11.28 37.54 42.63
C SER A 26 -10.11 36.55 42.47
N GLY A 27 -9.02 36.99 41.84
CA GLY A 27 -7.83 36.18 41.56
C GLY A 27 -6.52 36.89 41.94
N VAL A 28 -5.47 36.12 42.25
CA VAL A 28 -4.11 36.63 42.51
C VAL A 28 -3.43 37.18 41.25
N ASP A 29 -3.97 36.84 40.08
CA ASP A 29 -3.60 37.34 38.77
C ASP A 29 -4.15 38.74 38.46
N GLY A 30 -4.87 39.35 39.41
CA GLY A 30 -5.53 40.64 39.24
C GLY A 30 -6.99 40.56 38.81
N THR A 31 -7.54 39.35 38.60
CA THR A 31 -8.96 39.15 38.30
C THR A 31 -9.84 39.75 39.41
N ARG A 32 -10.78 40.61 39.01
CA ARG A 32 -11.77 41.27 39.89
C ARG A 32 -13.05 41.55 39.10
N SER A 33 -14.10 40.75 39.29
CA SER A 33 -15.37 40.87 38.58
C SER A 33 -16.54 40.73 39.53
N LEU A 34 -17.51 41.65 39.46
CA LEU A 34 -18.80 41.54 40.12
C LEU A 34 -19.89 41.44 39.07
N GLU A 35 -20.69 40.39 39.14
CA GLU A 35 -21.89 40.20 38.34
C GLU A 35 -23.12 40.33 39.24
N LEU A 36 -24.04 41.24 38.90
CA LEU A 36 -25.28 41.47 39.63
C LEU A 36 -26.48 41.29 38.70
N THR A 37 -27.51 40.60 39.20
CA THR A 37 -28.82 40.54 38.56
C THR A 37 -29.87 41.13 39.47
N CYS A 38 -30.62 42.10 38.97
CA CYS A 38 -31.66 42.83 39.69
C CYS A 38 -33.00 42.69 38.99
N VAL A 39 -34.08 42.55 39.76
CA VAL A 39 -35.45 42.66 39.26
C VAL A 39 -35.84 44.12 39.13
N GLY A 40 -36.32 44.51 37.95
CA GLY A 40 -36.72 45.87 37.62
C GLY A 40 -35.71 46.59 36.73
N GLU A 41 -36.09 47.79 36.30
CA GLU A 41 -35.21 48.71 35.59
C GLU A 41 -34.42 49.53 36.60
N THR A 42 -33.09 49.50 36.52
CA THR A 42 -32.23 50.35 37.35
C THR A 42 -31.72 51.54 36.55
N GLY A 43 -31.46 52.67 37.21
CA GLY A 43 -30.79 53.82 36.59
C GLY A 43 -29.25 53.69 36.57
N ILE A 44 -28.72 52.49 36.78
CA ILE A 44 -27.28 52.22 36.88
C ILE A 44 -26.72 52.01 35.46
N GLY A 45 -25.70 52.77 35.11
CA GLY A 45 -25.11 52.82 33.79
C GLY A 45 -23.60 52.59 33.80
N LYS A 46 -23.01 52.50 32.60
CA LYS A 46 -21.56 52.33 32.44
C LYS A 46 -20.80 53.45 33.14
N GLY A 47 -19.79 53.09 33.93
CA GLY A 47 -18.95 54.01 34.68
C GLY A 47 -19.46 54.33 36.08
N ASP A 48 -20.70 53.95 36.42
CA ASP A 48 -21.15 53.96 37.81
C ASP A 48 -20.36 52.93 38.62
N ARG A 49 -20.37 53.11 39.94
CA ARG A 49 -19.55 52.35 40.88
C ARG A 49 -20.42 51.62 41.88
N ILE A 50 -20.16 50.33 42.04
CA ILE A 50 -20.78 49.50 43.07
C ILE A 50 -19.75 49.19 44.15
N VAL A 51 -20.08 49.55 45.37
CA VAL A 51 -19.25 49.34 46.56
C VAL A 51 -19.95 48.38 47.50
N PHE A 52 -19.21 47.39 47.97
CA PHE A 52 -19.73 46.35 48.85
C PHE A 52 -18.63 45.82 49.76
N THR A 53 -19.01 45.09 50.81
CA THR A 53 -18.06 44.43 51.71
C THR A 53 -18.07 42.94 51.39
N ASP A 54 -16.93 42.36 51.02
CA ASP A 54 -16.82 40.94 50.75
C ASP A 54 -17.11 40.07 52.00
N PRO A 55 -17.30 38.75 51.87
CA PRO A 55 -17.61 37.87 53.00
C PRO A 55 -16.56 37.88 54.14
N ARG A 56 -15.36 38.43 53.89
CA ARG A 56 -14.26 38.54 54.86
C ARG A 56 -14.23 39.91 55.54
N GLY A 57 -15.16 40.79 55.23
CA GLY A 57 -15.23 42.12 55.82
C GLY A 57 -14.40 43.17 55.08
N LYS A 58 -13.79 42.85 53.93
CA LYS A 58 -12.97 43.81 53.19
C LYS A 58 -13.84 44.58 52.19
N LEU A 59 -13.68 45.91 52.18
CA LEU A 59 -14.37 46.77 51.24
C LEU A 59 -13.83 46.55 49.82
N GLN A 60 -14.74 46.39 48.86
CA GLN A 60 -14.47 46.25 47.44
C GLN A 60 -15.20 47.35 46.66
N GLU A 61 -14.56 47.86 45.62
CA GLU A 61 -15.12 48.85 44.72
C GLU A 61 -15.02 48.35 43.27
N THR A 62 -16.13 48.40 42.54
CA THR A 62 -16.19 47.99 41.13
C THR A 62 -16.78 49.08 40.25
N ILE A 63 -16.43 49.06 38.96
CA ILE A 63 -16.94 49.93 37.92
C ILE A 63 -17.86 49.12 37.02
N VAL A 64 -19.09 49.58 36.83
CA VAL A 64 -20.05 48.98 35.90
C VAL A 64 -19.52 49.16 34.47
N VAL A 65 -19.27 48.06 33.77
CA VAL A 65 -18.76 48.07 32.39
C VAL A 65 -19.84 47.72 31.37
N SER A 66 -20.80 46.87 31.72
CA SER A 66 -21.88 46.42 30.84
C SER A 66 -23.20 46.33 31.60
N PRO A 67 -24.05 47.37 31.55
CA PRO A 67 -25.43 47.30 32.00
C PRO A 67 -26.34 46.77 30.87
N GLU A 68 -27.07 45.69 31.12
CA GLU A 68 -28.07 45.13 30.21
C GLU A 68 -29.46 45.19 30.85
N HIS A 69 -30.46 45.65 30.09
CA HIS A 69 -31.86 45.56 30.47
C HIS A 69 -32.59 44.57 29.56
N ARG A 70 -33.07 43.48 30.15
CA ARG A 70 -33.87 42.46 29.46
C ARG A 70 -35.34 42.59 29.87
N ARG A 71 -36.24 42.58 28.89
CA ARG A 71 -37.69 42.58 29.11
C ARG A 71 -38.28 41.28 28.61
N GLU A 72 -38.84 40.48 29.51
CA GLU A 72 -39.41 39.17 29.20
C GLU A 72 -40.58 38.84 30.14
N ASN A 73 -41.69 38.30 29.62
CA ASN A 73 -42.86 37.90 30.42
C ASN A 73 -43.38 39.00 31.39
N GLN A 74 -43.45 40.26 30.92
CA GLN A 74 -43.80 41.46 31.71
C GLN A 74 -42.86 41.77 32.90
N ARG A 75 -41.71 41.11 32.98
CA ARG A 75 -40.66 41.41 33.94
C ARG A 75 -39.52 42.15 33.25
N ILE A 76 -38.92 43.08 33.97
CA ILE A 76 -37.67 43.72 33.58
C ILE A 76 -36.59 43.10 34.47
N ILE A 77 -35.50 42.67 33.87
CA ILE A 77 -34.31 42.18 34.56
C ILE A 77 -33.17 43.10 34.13
N THR A 78 -32.40 43.58 35.11
CA THR A 78 -31.16 44.30 34.85
C THR A 78 -29.98 43.44 35.25
N SER A 79 -29.07 43.18 34.31
CA SER A 79 -27.81 42.48 34.55
C SER A 79 -26.66 43.48 34.47
N LEU A 80 -25.78 43.50 35.47
CA LEU A 80 -24.64 44.39 35.55
C LEU A 80 -23.36 43.55 35.62
N VAL A 81 -22.48 43.71 34.63
CA VAL A 81 -21.10 43.23 34.72
C VAL A 81 -20.22 44.39 35.15
N CYS A 82 -19.47 44.20 36.23
CA CYS A 82 -18.60 45.21 36.82
C CYS A 82 -17.18 44.68 36.96
N LYS A 83 -16.16 45.52 36.75
CA LYS A 83 -14.74 45.19 36.97
C LYS A 83 -14.20 45.89 38.21
N GLY A 84 -13.18 45.33 38.86
CA GLY A 84 -12.49 46.00 39.97
C GLY A 84 -12.04 47.41 39.59
N SER A 85 -12.19 48.37 40.50
CA SER A 85 -12.02 49.79 40.15
C SER A 85 -10.61 50.18 39.70
N ILE A 86 -9.60 49.36 40.00
CA ILE A 86 -8.23 49.56 39.50
C ILE A 86 -8.17 49.59 37.96
N GLN A 87 -9.14 48.98 37.28
CA GLN A 87 -9.28 49.02 35.81
C GLN A 87 -9.38 50.45 35.27
N GLU A 88 -9.78 51.43 36.09
CA GLU A 88 -9.78 52.85 35.70
C GLU A 88 -8.39 53.34 35.24
N LEU A 89 -7.31 52.76 35.78
CA LEU A 89 -5.94 53.11 35.39
C LEU A 89 -5.63 52.72 33.94
N ASP A 90 -6.41 51.83 33.34
CA ASP A 90 -6.24 51.42 31.95
C ASP A 90 -6.59 52.55 30.97
N ASP A 91 -7.48 53.46 31.38
CA ASP A 91 -7.90 54.62 30.59
C ASP A 91 -6.96 55.84 30.76
N THR A 92 -5.84 55.70 31.50
CA THR A 92 -4.82 56.75 31.65
C THR A 92 -3.56 56.42 30.86
N PHE A 93 -3.24 57.22 29.85
CA PHE A 93 -2.09 56.99 28.96
C PHE A 93 -0.79 57.60 29.51
N ILE A 94 0.30 56.82 29.47
CA ILE A 94 1.65 57.25 29.78
C ILE A 94 2.48 57.24 28.48
N GLU A 95 2.89 58.44 28.05
CA GLU A 95 3.68 58.62 26.83
C GLU A 95 5.13 58.11 27.00
N ASP A 96 5.91 58.74 27.89
CA ASP A 96 7.26 58.27 28.25
C ASP A 96 7.56 58.63 29.72
N ARG A 97 7.87 57.62 30.54
CA ARG A 97 8.42 57.79 31.89
C ARG A 97 9.55 56.79 32.09
N ARG A 98 10.76 57.31 32.30
CA ARG A 98 11.96 56.48 32.52
C ARG A 98 12.29 56.40 34.00
N ASN A 99 12.36 55.18 34.53
CA ASN A 99 12.89 54.91 35.86
C ASN A 99 14.26 54.27 35.70
N ARG A 100 15.28 54.96 36.19
CA ARG A 100 16.67 54.48 36.20
C ARG A 100 17.09 54.32 37.64
N ASN A 101 17.64 53.15 37.97
CA ASN A 101 18.11 52.83 39.31
C ASN A 101 17.08 53.23 40.39
N ALA A 102 15.83 52.82 40.21
CA ALA A 102 14.69 53.25 41.01
C ALA A 102 14.10 52.08 41.80
N THR A 103 13.40 52.36 42.89
CA THR A 103 12.67 51.36 43.66
C THR A 103 11.25 51.13 43.12
N ALA A 104 10.59 50.06 43.56
CA ALA A 104 9.19 49.78 43.21
C ALA A 104 8.26 50.95 43.61
N THR A 105 8.44 51.51 44.81
CA THR A 105 7.66 52.67 45.30
C THR A 105 7.85 53.90 44.42
N GLN A 106 9.08 54.18 43.99
CA GLN A 106 9.38 55.31 43.12
C GLN A 106 8.76 55.15 41.74
N CYS A 107 8.82 53.94 41.18
CA CYS A 107 8.18 53.62 39.90
C CYS A 107 6.66 53.76 39.98
N LEU A 108 6.05 53.22 41.05
CA LEU A 108 4.59 53.28 41.25
C LEU A 108 4.10 54.72 41.40
N ARG A 109 4.84 55.56 42.13
CA ARG A 109 4.51 56.99 42.26
C ARG A 109 4.43 57.68 40.91
N LYS A 110 5.38 57.40 40.00
CA LYS A 110 5.35 57.97 38.63
C LYS A 110 4.24 57.37 37.78
N ALA A 111 3.94 56.07 37.92
CA ALA A 111 2.88 55.41 37.16
C ALA A 111 1.49 55.97 37.49
N LEU A 112 1.27 56.40 38.74
CA LEU A 112 -0.01 56.94 39.19
C LEU A 112 -0.13 58.47 39.04
N GLU A 113 0.90 59.16 38.54
CA GLU A 113 0.84 60.62 38.32
C GLU A 113 -0.31 61.01 37.38
N GLY A 114 -1.12 61.98 37.80
CA GLY A 114 -2.29 62.43 37.04
C GLY A 114 -3.55 61.59 37.21
N THR A 115 -3.48 60.51 37.99
CA THR A 115 -4.64 59.70 38.39
C THR A 115 -5.16 60.15 39.75
N ARG A 116 -6.37 59.71 40.12
CA ARG A 116 -6.91 59.89 41.49
C ARG A 116 -6.51 58.77 42.46
N TRP A 117 -5.64 57.85 42.03
CA TRP A 117 -5.16 56.74 42.83
C TRP A 117 -3.90 57.14 43.59
N ALA A 118 -3.85 56.79 44.87
CA ALA A 118 -2.69 56.99 45.71
C ALA A 118 -1.77 55.76 45.71
N VAL A 119 -0.51 55.96 46.08
CA VAL A 119 0.40 54.88 46.45
C VAL A 119 -0.03 54.35 47.81
N GLY A 120 -0.35 53.06 47.88
CA GLY A 120 -0.67 52.35 49.12
C GLY A 120 0.57 51.69 49.73
N VAL A 121 0.37 50.51 50.33
CA VAL A 121 1.47 49.71 50.90
C VAL A 121 2.33 49.14 49.78
N VAL A 122 3.65 49.30 49.89
CA VAL A 122 4.61 48.71 48.96
C VAL A 122 5.62 47.91 49.78
N ASP A 123 5.70 46.60 49.55
CA ASP A 123 6.74 45.72 50.10
C ASP A 123 8.07 45.95 49.35
N ASP A 124 8.56 47.18 49.42
CA ASP A 124 9.78 47.63 48.77
C ASP A 124 11.00 47.22 49.61
N ASP A 125 11.79 46.27 49.12
CA ASP A 125 13.02 45.83 49.78
C ASP A 125 14.24 46.71 49.45
N GLY A 126 14.04 47.82 48.71
CA GLY A 126 15.07 48.74 48.29
C GLY A 126 15.82 48.31 47.03
N THR A 127 15.42 47.21 46.38
CA THR A 127 15.97 46.78 45.09
C THR A 127 15.84 47.90 44.05
N LEU A 128 16.95 48.21 43.38
CA LEU A 128 17.00 49.26 42.37
C LEU A 128 17.10 48.65 40.97
N LEU A 129 16.11 48.94 40.11
CA LEU A 129 16.08 48.45 38.73
C LEU A 129 15.78 49.57 37.74
N ASP A 130 16.13 49.29 36.48
CA ASP A 130 15.72 50.10 35.34
C ASP A 130 14.38 49.58 34.79
N LEU A 131 13.40 50.48 34.66
CA LEU A 131 12.09 50.20 34.09
C LEU A 131 11.50 51.44 33.43
N SER A 132 11.25 51.37 32.12
CA SER A 132 10.63 52.46 31.36
C SER A 132 9.19 52.13 31.03
N PHE A 133 8.31 53.13 31.16
CA PHE A 133 6.94 53.10 30.66
C PHE A 133 6.90 53.89 29.37
N TYR A 134 6.59 53.24 28.25
CA TYR A 134 6.59 53.87 26.94
C TYR A 134 5.35 53.46 26.15
N HIS A 135 4.47 54.42 25.88
CA HIS A 135 3.18 54.21 25.21
C HIS A 135 2.34 53.09 25.84
N VAL A 136 2.15 53.13 27.15
CA VAL A 136 1.39 52.15 27.92
C VAL A 136 0.32 52.82 28.78
N SER A 137 -0.70 52.08 29.20
CA SER A 137 -1.64 52.58 30.22
C SER A 137 -0.99 52.60 31.61
N ALA A 138 -1.55 53.37 32.54
CA ALA A 138 -1.09 53.37 33.93
C ALA A 138 -1.28 51.99 34.58
N LEU A 139 -2.33 51.24 34.19
CA LEU A 139 -2.51 49.86 34.64
C LEU A 139 -1.37 48.95 34.17
N GLN A 140 -1.03 48.99 32.87
CA GLN A 140 0.09 48.23 32.32
C GLN A 140 1.43 48.61 32.96
N ALA A 141 1.62 49.88 33.32
CA ALA A 141 2.80 50.32 34.06
C ALA A 141 2.84 49.70 35.47
N VAL A 142 1.72 49.67 36.19
CA VAL A 142 1.60 49.01 37.51
C VAL A 142 1.92 47.52 37.41
N GLU A 143 1.35 46.82 36.43
CA GLU A 143 1.61 45.40 36.17
C GLU A 143 3.09 45.14 35.81
N SER A 144 3.69 46.03 35.02
CA SER A 144 5.12 45.96 34.67
C SER A 144 6.02 46.14 35.88
N ILE A 145 5.64 46.99 36.85
CA ILE A 145 6.36 47.12 38.12
C ILE A 145 6.24 45.81 38.91
N ALA A 146 5.03 45.31 39.09
CA ALA A 146 4.80 44.04 39.80
C ALA A 146 5.64 42.90 39.20
N ALA A 147 5.61 42.72 37.88
CA ALA A 147 6.40 41.71 37.19
C ALA A 147 7.92 41.92 37.32
N LYS A 148 8.41 43.17 37.20
CA LYS A 148 9.85 43.47 37.23
C LYS A 148 10.47 43.30 38.60
N TYR A 149 9.71 43.61 39.66
CA TYR A 149 10.17 43.54 41.05
C TYR A 149 9.71 42.27 41.79
N GLY A 150 8.93 41.40 41.14
CA GLY A 150 8.43 40.16 41.76
C GLY A 150 7.41 40.41 42.87
N LEU A 151 6.52 41.38 42.65
CA LEU A 151 5.44 41.78 43.57
C LEU A 151 4.08 41.46 42.96
N GLU A 152 3.03 41.54 43.78
CA GLU A 152 1.64 41.33 43.41
C GLU A 152 0.81 42.59 43.65
N VAL A 153 -0.10 42.89 42.72
CA VAL A 153 -0.93 44.09 42.75
C VAL A 153 -2.17 43.85 43.60
N THR A 154 -2.44 44.73 44.57
CA THR A 154 -3.73 44.76 45.27
C THR A 154 -4.27 46.19 45.37
N ALA A 155 -5.56 46.33 45.63
CA ALA A 155 -6.20 47.63 45.84
C ALA A 155 -6.80 47.74 47.25
N SER A 156 -6.78 48.96 47.78
CA SER A 156 -7.40 49.35 49.04
C SER A 156 -8.37 50.51 48.81
N TYR A 157 -9.49 50.47 49.52
CA TYR A 157 -10.57 51.44 49.42
C TYR A 157 -10.97 51.91 50.82
N LEU A 158 -11.25 53.20 50.97
CA LEU A 158 -11.83 53.77 52.18
C LEU A 158 -13.14 54.50 51.85
N MET A 159 -14.07 54.46 52.79
CA MET A 159 -15.30 55.23 52.78
C MET A 159 -15.41 56.05 54.06
N ASP A 160 -16.23 57.08 54.00
CA ASP A 160 -16.65 57.80 55.21
C ASP A 160 -17.46 56.87 56.14
N PRO A 161 -17.51 57.15 57.46
CA PRO A 161 -18.24 56.31 58.42
C PRO A 161 -19.73 56.11 58.12
N SER A 162 -20.35 57.00 57.33
CA SER A 162 -21.75 56.88 56.92
C SER A 162 -21.94 56.03 55.65
N HIS A 163 -20.85 55.60 55.01
CA HIS A 163 -20.84 54.86 53.75
C HIS A 163 -21.60 55.58 52.63
N MET A 164 -21.46 56.91 52.59
CA MET A 164 -22.07 57.83 51.65
C MET A 164 -21.04 58.47 50.70
N LYS A 165 -19.74 58.22 50.90
CA LYS A 165 -18.66 58.75 50.07
C LYS A 165 -17.45 57.83 50.09
N ILE A 166 -16.87 57.59 48.92
CA ILE A 166 -15.55 56.98 48.79
C ILE A 166 -14.50 58.07 49.04
N THR A 167 -13.62 57.86 50.02
CA THR A 167 -12.63 58.89 50.40
C THR A 167 -11.29 58.67 49.73
N ASP A 168 -10.86 57.40 49.60
CA ASP A 168 -9.52 57.06 49.15
C ASP A 168 -9.50 55.78 48.32
N ARG A 169 -8.58 55.75 47.35
CA ARG A 169 -8.24 54.60 46.52
C ARG A 169 -6.73 54.49 46.46
N ALA A 170 -6.20 53.33 46.78
CA ALA A 170 -4.76 53.10 46.76
C ALA A 170 -4.40 51.81 46.03
N VAL A 171 -3.32 51.86 45.26
CA VAL A 171 -2.67 50.67 44.69
C VAL A 171 -1.56 50.24 45.64
N ASN A 172 -1.58 48.99 46.06
CA ASN A 172 -0.53 48.37 46.85
C ASN A 172 0.25 47.38 45.99
N LEU A 173 1.54 47.20 46.29
CA LEU A 173 2.38 46.16 45.71
C LEU A 173 2.97 45.33 46.86
N VAL A 174 2.54 44.09 46.99
CA VAL A 174 2.94 43.21 48.10
C VAL A 174 3.81 42.07 47.60
N LYS A 175 4.68 41.51 48.42
CA LYS A 175 5.56 40.41 48.01
C LYS A 175 4.77 39.14 47.68
N THR A 176 3.73 38.86 48.47
CA THR A 176 2.78 37.78 48.24
C THR A 176 1.47 38.14 48.93
N GLN A 177 0.37 38.15 48.18
CA GLN A 177 -0.97 38.36 48.72
C GLN A 177 -1.42 37.14 49.54
N GLY A 178 -2.08 37.40 50.67
CA GLY A 178 -2.63 36.37 51.57
C GLY A 178 -1.61 35.83 52.57
N ASP A 179 -2.10 35.15 53.60
CA ASP A 179 -1.27 34.59 54.67
C ASP A 179 -0.44 33.40 54.16
N GLN A 180 0.89 33.53 54.25
CA GLN A 180 1.85 32.50 53.84
C GLN A 180 2.43 31.70 55.02
N THR A 181 2.03 32.01 56.26
CA THR A 181 2.52 31.34 57.46
C THR A 181 2.05 29.89 57.49
N ASN A 182 2.82 29.01 58.15
CA ASN A 182 2.45 27.61 58.32
C ASN A 182 1.52 27.38 59.52
N GLU A 183 1.18 28.43 60.27
CA GLU A 183 0.38 28.32 61.48
C GLU A 183 -1.11 28.34 61.14
N GLY A 184 -1.87 27.36 61.65
CA GLY A 184 -3.33 27.34 61.47
C GLY A 184 -3.82 27.11 60.03
N LEU A 185 -2.97 26.61 59.12
CA LEU A 185 -3.31 26.34 57.72
C LEU A 185 -4.64 25.58 57.59
N ARG A 186 -5.57 26.13 56.80
CA ARG A 186 -6.83 25.44 56.53
C ARG A 186 -6.58 24.19 55.71
N ARG A 187 -7.16 23.07 56.14
CA ARG A 187 -7.10 21.77 55.47
C ARG A 187 -8.38 21.51 54.67
N PHE A 188 -8.21 21.10 53.43
CA PHE A 188 -9.25 20.54 52.57
C PHE A 188 -8.95 19.07 52.28
N GLU A 189 -9.95 18.22 52.43
CA GLU A 189 -9.86 16.76 52.35
C GLU A 189 -10.81 16.23 51.28
N TYR A 190 -10.28 15.40 50.38
CA TYR A 190 -11.10 14.67 49.40
C TYR A 190 -12.09 13.76 50.13
N GLY A 191 -13.36 13.81 49.71
CA GLY A 191 -14.47 13.13 50.40
C GLY A 191 -15.10 13.92 51.55
N HIS A 192 -14.61 15.12 51.88
CA HIS A 192 -15.25 16.03 52.83
C HIS A 192 -15.54 17.41 52.23
N ASN A 193 -14.51 18.24 52.06
CA ASN A 193 -14.63 19.64 51.62
C ASN A 193 -13.78 19.96 50.38
N LEU A 194 -13.24 18.94 49.71
CA LEU A 194 -12.59 19.05 48.41
C LEU A 194 -13.48 18.36 47.37
N LYS A 195 -14.04 19.12 46.42
CA LYS A 195 -14.97 18.62 45.39
C LYS A 195 -14.23 17.79 44.34
N GLY A 196 -13.04 18.24 43.96
CA GLY A 196 -12.18 17.55 43.02
C GLY A 196 -10.77 18.11 43.05
N ILE A 197 -9.81 17.29 42.65
CA ILE A 197 -8.43 17.68 42.43
C ILE A 197 -7.99 17.17 41.06
N THR A 198 -7.50 18.08 40.24
CA THR A 198 -6.92 17.80 38.94
C THR A 198 -5.41 17.83 39.08
N ARG A 199 -4.75 16.72 38.73
CA ARG A 199 -3.30 16.63 38.65
C ARG A 199 -2.87 16.70 37.19
N THR A 200 -2.05 17.70 36.87
CA THR A 200 -1.46 17.88 35.53
C THR A 200 0.03 17.58 35.59
N VAL A 201 0.52 16.73 34.68
CA VAL A 201 1.94 16.39 34.53
C VAL A 201 2.45 16.99 33.23
N ASP A 202 3.35 17.96 33.32
CA ASP A 202 4.02 18.57 32.17
C ASP A 202 5.47 18.07 32.07
N ALA A 203 5.71 17.26 31.03
CA ALA A 203 7.03 16.72 30.72
C ALA A 203 7.78 17.51 29.63
N THR A 204 7.20 18.59 29.10
CA THR A 204 7.76 19.35 27.96
C THR A 204 9.14 19.95 28.27
N GLY A 205 9.36 20.32 29.54
CA GLY A 205 10.62 20.90 30.00
C GLY A 205 11.70 19.90 30.43
N VAL A 206 11.42 18.59 30.43
CA VAL A 206 12.32 17.58 31.00
C VAL A 206 13.64 17.52 30.23
N LYS A 207 14.76 17.62 30.95
CA LYS A 207 16.13 17.49 30.44
C LYS A 207 16.80 16.27 31.05
N THR A 208 17.23 15.36 30.18
CA THR A 208 17.92 14.11 30.56
C THR A 208 19.44 14.23 30.48
N ARG A 209 19.94 15.29 29.82
CA ARG A 209 21.34 15.66 29.74
C ARG A 209 21.51 17.19 29.84
N LEU A 210 22.45 17.65 30.65
CA LEU A 210 22.79 19.07 30.77
C LEU A 210 24.28 19.32 30.50
N TYR A 211 24.56 20.29 29.63
CA TYR A 211 25.88 20.88 29.46
C TYR A 211 26.05 22.00 30.48
N GLY A 212 27.22 22.10 31.12
CA GLY A 212 27.50 23.19 32.06
C GLY A 212 28.59 24.11 31.55
N TYR A 213 28.32 25.41 31.57
CA TYR A 213 29.28 26.45 31.20
C TYR A 213 29.45 27.48 32.33
N GLY A 214 30.69 27.70 32.74
CA GLY A 214 31.10 28.69 33.72
C GLY A 214 31.44 30.03 33.08
N LYS A 215 32.26 30.83 33.77
CA LYS A 215 32.76 32.13 33.31
C LYS A 215 33.47 32.03 31.96
N GLY A 216 33.33 33.06 31.13
CA GLY A 216 34.12 33.22 29.90
C GLY A 216 35.58 33.49 30.23
N LEU A 217 36.51 32.75 29.65
CA LEU A 217 37.95 33.03 29.81
C LEU A 217 38.32 34.30 29.02
N PRO A 218 39.10 35.24 29.56
CA PRO A 218 39.60 36.37 28.77
C PRO A 218 40.51 35.89 27.63
N THR A 219 40.40 36.54 26.48
CA THR A 219 41.25 36.28 25.31
C THR A 219 42.60 36.95 25.51
N THR A 220 43.66 36.16 25.63
CA THR A 220 45.03 36.65 25.78
C THR A 220 45.78 36.64 24.45
N ASP A 221 46.70 37.59 24.26
CA ASP A 221 47.62 37.59 23.12
C ASP A 221 48.77 36.56 23.29
N GLY A 222 49.70 36.52 22.33
CA GLY A 222 50.86 35.63 22.35
C GLY A 222 51.86 35.88 23.50
N ASN A 223 51.68 36.94 24.28
CA ASN A 223 52.48 37.29 25.45
C ASN A 223 51.72 37.06 26.77
N GLY A 224 50.46 36.62 26.70
CA GLY A 224 49.60 36.37 27.86
C GLY A 224 48.84 37.60 28.37
N GLU A 225 48.82 38.72 27.65
CA GLU A 225 48.07 39.93 28.04
C GLU A 225 46.63 39.91 27.51
N GLU A 226 45.67 40.35 28.33
CA GLU A 226 44.23 40.35 27.98
C GLU A 226 43.92 41.37 26.88
N THR A 227 43.37 40.89 25.76
CA THR A 227 43.06 41.70 24.55
C THR A 227 41.65 42.31 24.57
N GLY A 228 40.93 42.22 25.69
CA GLY A 228 39.58 42.77 25.86
C GLY A 228 38.44 41.94 25.24
N GLY A 229 38.73 40.79 24.62
CA GLY A 229 37.71 39.79 24.21
C GLY A 229 37.55 38.68 25.25
N TYR A 230 36.42 37.97 25.26
CA TYR A 230 36.24 36.71 26.00
C TYR A 230 36.30 35.53 25.02
N GLY A 231 37.15 34.54 25.32
CA GLY A 231 37.32 33.26 24.63
C GLY A 231 36.33 32.18 25.08
N ARG A 232 36.72 30.90 24.95
CA ARG A 232 35.87 29.75 25.31
C ARG A 232 35.47 29.80 26.81
N ARG A 233 34.18 29.54 27.08
CA ARG A 233 33.67 29.39 28.46
C ARG A 233 34.29 28.15 29.12
N ILE A 234 34.49 28.23 30.43
CA ILE A 234 34.95 27.09 31.24
C ILE A 234 33.88 25.98 31.19
N ASP A 235 34.28 24.75 30.89
CA ASP A 235 33.48 23.53 31.08
C ASP A 235 34.20 22.57 32.04
N PHE A 236 33.56 21.43 32.34
CA PHE A 236 34.10 20.40 33.22
C PHE A 236 34.53 19.11 32.49
N ALA A 237 34.71 19.13 31.17
CA ALA A 237 35.02 17.92 30.39
C ALA A 237 36.29 17.21 30.90
N ASP A 238 37.33 18.00 31.24
CA ASP A 238 38.63 17.50 31.75
C ASP A 238 38.49 16.67 33.03
N ILE A 239 37.50 16.98 33.86
CA ILE A 239 37.25 16.30 35.14
C ILE A 239 36.07 15.32 35.07
N ASN A 240 35.50 15.11 33.88
CA ASN A 240 34.30 14.29 33.66
C ASN A 240 34.46 13.37 32.44
N ASN A 241 35.60 12.67 32.35
CA ASN A 241 35.88 11.68 31.30
C ASN A 241 35.72 12.22 29.87
N GLY A 242 36.13 13.48 29.64
CA GLY A 242 36.01 14.14 28.35
C GLY A 242 34.59 14.58 27.98
N LYS A 243 33.63 14.51 28.92
CA LYS A 243 32.23 14.89 28.68
C LYS A 243 31.94 16.28 29.26
N PRO A 244 31.61 17.29 28.43
CA PRO A 244 31.18 18.61 28.90
C PRO A 244 29.73 18.62 29.42
N TYR A 245 29.15 17.44 29.66
CA TYR A 245 27.77 17.27 30.10
C TYR A 245 27.64 16.20 31.18
N VAL A 246 26.56 16.29 31.93
CA VAL A 246 26.06 15.22 32.81
C VAL A 246 24.77 14.66 32.23
N GLU A 247 24.54 13.37 32.41
CA GLU A 247 23.38 12.66 31.86
C GLU A 247 22.82 11.70 32.91
N ASP A 248 21.50 11.56 32.94
CA ASP A 248 20.79 10.54 33.68
C ASP A 248 20.30 9.46 32.70
N PRO A 249 20.94 8.27 32.65
CA PRO A 249 20.57 7.22 31.70
C PRO A 249 19.16 6.66 31.91
N GLN A 250 18.65 6.67 33.15
CA GLN A 250 17.29 6.21 33.44
C GLN A 250 16.28 7.23 32.92
N ALA A 251 16.53 8.52 33.16
CA ALA A 251 15.70 9.57 32.59
C ALA A 251 15.78 9.60 31.05
N THR A 252 16.96 9.39 30.45
CA THR A 252 17.12 9.27 28.98
C THR A 252 16.27 8.13 28.42
N ALA A 253 16.20 6.99 29.09
CA ALA A 253 15.39 5.85 28.61
C ALA A 253 13.88 6.15 28.63
N LEU A 254 13.42 7.01 29.54
CA LEU A 254 12.01 7.37 29.72
C LEU A 254 11.58 8.58 28.88
N TRP A 255 12.42 9.63 28.88
CA TRP A 255 12.11 10.97 28.35
C TRP A 255 13.01 11.38 27.18
N GLY A 256 13.87 10.48 26.72
CA GLY A 256 14.72 10.72 25.56
C GLY A 256 13.90 10.90 24.28
N LEU A 257 14.45 11.69 23.37
CA LEU A 257 13.89 11.99 22.06
C LEU A 257 14.21 10.88 21.05
N PRO A 258 13.38 10.70 20.01
CA PRO A 258 13.76 9.91 18.85
C PRO A 258 15.05 10.48 18.24
N GLY A 259 16.12 9.69 18.31
CA GLY A 259 17.41 9.99 17.70
C GLY A 259 17.46 9.56 16.23
N PRO A 260 18.58 9.86 15.55
CA PRO A 260 18.74 9.47 14.16
C PRO A 260 18.57 7.95 13.99
N PRO A 261 18.13 7.49 12.80
CA PRO A 261 18.07 6.07 12.52
C PRO A 261 19.48 5.49 12.61
N LYS A 262 19.72 4.61 13.57
CA LYS A 262 20.94 3.83 13.64
C LYS A 262 20.62 2.41 13.20
N THR A 263 21.00 2.07 11.98
CA THR A 263 20.92 0.69 11.47
C THR A 263 21.88 -0.17 12.29
N SER A 264 21.35 -0.82 13.31
CA SER A 264 22.05 -1.90 14.01
C SER A 264 21.56 -3.19 13.40
N ILE A 265 22.49 -3.89 12.75
CA ILE A 265 22.27 -5.24 12.23
C ILE A 265 22.51 -6.18 13.42
N SER A 266 21.46 -6.89 13.86
CA SER A 266 21.64 -7.94 14.87
C SER A 266 22.55 -9.05 14.33
N GLY A 267 23.04 -9.95 15.20
CA GLY A 267 23.65 -11.20 14.73
C GLY A 267 22.70 -11.98 13.81
N ASN A 268 23.27 -12.84 12.95
CA ASN A 268 22.49 -13.67 12.05
C ASN A 268 21.48 -14.52 12.84
N MET A 269 20.21 -14.42 12.49
CA MET A 269 19.10 -15.10 13.13
C MET A 269 18.89 -16.52 12.60
N LEU A 270 19.58 -16.90 11.53
CA LEU A 270 19.59 -18.28 11.03
C LEU A 270 20.68 -19.07 11.77
N LYS A 271 20.28 -20.12 12.49
CA LYS A 271 21.23 -21.11 13.04
C LYS A 271 21.94 -21.81 11.87
N GLY A 272 23.27 -21.87 11.94
CA GLY A 272 24.13 -22.45 10.90
C GLY A 272 24.53 -21.49 9.76
N GLY A 273 23.93 -20.30 9.67
CA GLY A 273 24.31 -19.18 8.77
C GLY A 273 24.62 -19.50 7.30
N GLY A 274 24.23 -20.69 6.84
CA GLY A 274 24.61 -21.37 5.61
C GLY A 274 23.93 -22.74 5.59
N PHE A 275 24.28 -23.63 4.67
CA PHE A 275 23.64 -24.95 4.54
C PHE A 275 24.38 -26.06 5.29
N GLU A 276 25.10 -25.72 6.36
CA GLU A 276 25.81 -26.68 7.21
C GLU A 276 24.80 -27.60 7.91
N ARG A 277 24.96 -28.93 7.77
CA ARG A 277 24.13 -29.92 8.48
C ARG A 277 24.49 -29.92 9.97
N THR A 278 23.82 -29.08 10.76
CA THR A 278 23.73 -29.29 12.21
C THR A 278 22.55 -30.20 12.55
N TYR A 279 22.71 -31.06 13.56
CA TYR A 279 21.64 -31.96 14.04
C TYR A 279 20.52 -31.11 14.67
N GLY A 280 19.36 -30.95 14.00
CA GLY A 280 18.22 -30.15 14.49
C GLY A 280 17.73 -29.10 13.48
N GLU A 281 17.27 -27.94 13.99
CA GLU A 281 16.71 -26.83 13.20
C GLU A 281 17.58 -26.46 11.99
N GLY A 282 16.97 -26.28 10.81
CA GLY A 282 17.70 -26.01 9.57
C GLY A 282 16.84 -25.88 8.31
N TRP A 283 17.47 -26.12 7.16
CA TRP A 283 16.81 -26.09 5.86
C TRP A 283 16.22 -27.45 5.49
N LEU A 284 14.95 -27.47 5.10
CA LEU A 284 14.25 -28.59 4.48
C LEU A 284 14.29 -28.44 2.95
N PHE A 285 14.80 -29.44 2.24
CA PHE A 285 14.88 -29.45 0.78
C PHE A 285 13.87 -30.39 0.15
N ILE A 286 13.41 -30.05 -1.04
CA ILE A 286 12.51 -30.87 -1.83
C ILE A 286 13.13 -31.06 -3.22
N PRO A 287 13.39 -32.30 -3.66
CA PRO A 287 13.31 -33.53 -2.86
C PRO A 287 14.39 -33.57 -1.76
N THR A 288 14.15 -34.32 -0.69
CA THR A 288 15.07 -34.42 0.47
C THR A 288 16.42 -35.07 0.14
N THR A 289 16.50 -35.73 -1.02
CA THR A 289 17.72 -36.33 -1.59
C THR A 289 18.61 -35.31 -2.31
N ALA A 290 18.25 -34.02 -2.31
CA ALA A 290 19.04 -32.97 -2.93
C ALA A 290 20.47 -32.87 -2.34
N PHE A 291 21.42 -32.50 -3.21
CA PHE A 291 22.85 -32.51 -2.91
C PHE A 291 23.30 -31.21 -2.20
N LEU A 292 23.97 -31.37 -1.05
CA LEU A 292 24.54 -30.28 -0.24
C LEU A 292 26.05 -30.07 -0.46
N ASP A 293 26.77 -31.02 -1.06
CA ASP A 293 28.24 -30.97 -1.21
C ASP A 293 28.68 -30.83 -2.68
N ALA A 294 28.33 -29.73 -3.34
CA ALA A 294 28.88 -29.49 -4.67
C ALA A 294 30.30 -28.91 -4.59
N LEU A 295 31.32 -29.68 -4.99
CA LEU A 295 32.65 -29.17 -5.32
C LEU A 295 32.93 -29.57 -6.77
N VAL A 296 33.02 -28.63 -7.73
CA VAL A 296 33.08 -29.04 -9.15
C VAL A 296 34.39 -28.70 -9.86
N LYS A 297 35.49 -29.37 -9.51
CA LYS A 297 36.73 -29.39 -10.32
C LYS A 297 36.69 -30.61 -11.26
N LYS A 298 37.26 -30.62 -12.48
CA LYS A 298 38.61 -30.16 -12.85
C LYS A 298 38.63 -29.50 -14.25
N ASP A 299 37.85 -28.44 -14.41
CA ASP A 299 37.84 -27.42 -15.50
C ASP A 299 36.52 -26.59 -15.47
N GLY A 300 35.47 -27.07 -14.79
CA GLY A 300 34.18 -26.37 -14.53
C GLY A 300 33.96 -25.82 -13.10
N THR A 301 34.98 -25.17 -12.55
CA THR A 301 35.18 -24.58 -11.20
C THR A 301 34.11 -23.84 -10.36
N VAL A 302 33.12 -24.44 -9.68
CA VAL A 302 32.37 -23.75 -8.59
C VAL A 302 32.81 -24.16 -7.17
N THR A 303 33.16 -23.18 -6.31
CA THR A 303 33.53 -23.31 -4.88
C THR A 303 32.57 -22.51 -3.98
N PRO A 304 32.33 -22.91 -2.72
CA PRO A 304 31.48 -22.16 -1.79
C PRO A 304 31.95 -20.72 -1.56
N CYS A 305 31.02 -19.83 -1.24
CA CYS A 305 31.29 -18.42 -1.04
C CYS A 305 32.05 -18.16 0.27
N GLU A 306 31.64 -18.79 1.37
CA GLU A 306 32.29 -18.64 2.69
C GLU A 306 33.12 -19.87 3.11
N GLY A 307 33.37 -20.81 2.19
CA GLY A 307 34.02 -22.08 2.51
C GLY A 307 33.12 -23.06 3.29
N LYS A 308 31.80 -22.79 3.33
CA LYS A 308 30.77 -23.62 3.96
C LYS A 308 30.09 -24.55 2.96
N VAL A 309 29.15 -25.35 3.42
CA VAL A 309 28.28 -26.20 2.58
C VAL A 309 27.28 -25.31 1.83
N MET A 310 27.09 -25.55 0.52
CA MET A 310 26.19 -24.76 -0.33
C MET A 310 25.08 -25.62 -0.93
N LEU A 311 23.88 -25.06 -1.06
CA LEU A 311 22.75 -25.78 -1.66
C LEU A 311 22.81 -25.73 -3.18
N ARG A 312 22.69 -26.89 -3.85
CA ARG A 312 22.47 -26.96 -5.30
C ARG A 312 20.98 -27.01 -5.62
N MET A 313 20.51 -26.04 -6.41
CA MET A 313 19.12 -25.91 -6.86
C MET A 313 19.03 -25.98 -8.39
N GLY A 314 17.89 -26.43 -8.92
CA GLY A 314 17.69 -26.58 -10.35
C GLY A 314 16.40 -27.31 -10.73
N THR A 315 16.13 -27.38 -12.04
CA THR A 315 14.94 -28.02 -12.62
C THR A 315 15.04 -29.55 -12.62
N ASP A 316 16.25 -30.11 -12.59
CA ASP A 316 16.49 -31.55 -12.46
C ASP A 316 16.41 -31.99 -10.99
N ALA A 317 15.24 -32.45 -10.58
CA ALA A 317 14.97 -32.91 -9.22
C ALA A 317 15.78 -34.17 -8.82
N SER A 318 16.43 -34.87 -9.76
CA SER A 318 17.29 -36.00 -9.43
C SER A 318 18.67 -35.59 -8.89
N THR A 319 19.11 -34.37 -9.22
CA THR A 319 20.44 -33.85 -8.87
C THR A 319 20.41 -32.50 -8.14
N CYS A 320 19.25 -31.86 -8.02
CA CYS A 320 19.08 -30.53 -7.46
C CYS A 320 17.81 -30.43 -6.58
N ALA A 321 17.81 -29.51 -5.62
CA ALA A 321 16.58 -29.10 -4.94
C ALA A 321 15.73 -28.19 -5.85
N SER A 322 14.42 -28.45 -5.91
CA SER A 322 13.44 -27.55 -6.52
C SER A 322 12.84 -26.55 -5.52
N SER A 323 12.92 -26.85 -4.22
CA SER A 323 12.53 -25.95 -3.13
C SER A 323 13.40 -26.16 -1.88
N ALA A 324 13.65 -25.08 -1.15
CA ALA A 324 14.33 -25.05 0.13
C ALA A 324 13.57 -24.15 1.10
N ILE A 325 13.24 -24.68 2.28
CA ILE A 325 12.41 -24.03 3.29
C ILE A 325 13.20 -24.00 4.59
N TYR A 326 13.45 -22.82 5.14
CA TYR A 326 14.06 -22.72 6.46
C TYR A 326 13.00 -22.95 7.55
N ASP A 327 13.43 -23.55 8.65
CA ASP A 327 12.59 -23.71 9.84
C ASP A 327 11.99 -22.39 10.35
N PRO A 328 10.90 -22.43 11.13
CA PRO A 328 10.24 -21.23 11.61
C PRO A 328 11.17 -20.33 12.42
N ILE A 329 11.29 -19.06 12.04
CA ILE A 329 12.14 -18.07 12.69
C ILE A 329 11.26 -17.16 13.54
N THR A 330 11.55 -17.06 14.84
CA THR A 330 10.88 -16.10 15.72
C THR A 330 11.24 -14.67 15.34
N VAL A 331 10.21 -13.85 15.13
CA VAL A 331 10.34 -12.43 14.76
C VAL A 331 9.43 -11.56 15.62
N LYS A 332 9.69 -10.25 15.60
CA LYS A 332 8.79 -9.23 16.13
C LYS A 332 7.88 -8.73 15.01
N GLY A 333 6.60 -8.56 15.31
CA GLY A 333 5.64 -7.96 14.38
C GLY A 333 5.96 -6.49 14.12
N GLY A 334 5.64 -5.99 12.92
CA GLY A 334 5.85 -4.59 12.55
C GLY A 334 7.32 -4.17 12.46
N THR A 335 8.25 -5.13 12.44
CA THR A 335 9.68 -4.88 12.50
C THR A 335 10.33 -5.13 11.15
N GLN A 336 11.30 -4.28 10.77
CA GLN A 336 12.04 -4.46 9.53
C GLN A 336 13.19 -5.46 9.71
N TYR A 337 13.35 -6.33 8.73
CA TYR A 337 14.42 -7.33 8.65
C TYR A 337 15.18 -7.19 7.34
N GLN A 338 16.44 -7.61 7.36
CA GLN A 338 17.31 -7.69 6.20
C GLN A 338 17.70 -9.15 5.95
N LEU A 339 17.35 -9.67 4.77
CA LEU A 339 17.77 -10.96 4.27
C LEU A 339 18.89 -10.74 3.25
N THR A 340 20.02 -11.43 3.39
CA THR A 340 21.04 -11.49 2.34
C THR A 340 21.33 -12.92 1.96
N MET A 341 21.68 -13.12 0.70
CA MET A 341 21.96 -14.44 0.12
C MET A 341 23.00 -14.30 -0.99
N ARG A 342 23.87 -15.29 -1.16
CA ARG A 342 24.72 -15.41 -2.33
C ARG A 342 24.27 -16.54 -3.23
N THR A 343 24.28 -16.28 -4.54
CA THR A 343 23.94 -17.27 -5.55
C THR A 343 25.00 -17.33 -6.65
N HIS A 344 25.17 -18.50 -7.26
CA HIS A 344 26.01 -18.70 -8.43
C HIS A 344 25.30 -19.58 -9.46
N GLY A 345 25.22 -19.15 -10.71
CA GLY A 345 24.57 -19.91 -11.79
C GLY A 345 24.82 -19.27 -13.14
N ALA A 346 24.31 -19.88 -14.22
CA ALA A 346 24.36 -19.29 -15.56
C ALA A 346 23.69 -17.91 -15.57
N ALA A 347 24.09 -17.03 -16.49
CA ALA A 347 23.45 -15.72 -16.64
C ALA A 347 21.92 -15.88 -16.79
N ASN A 348 21.15 -15.11 -16.01
CA ASN A 348 19.69 -15.15 -15.92
C ASN A 348 19.07 -16.38 -15.23
N ALA A 349 19.86 -17.35 -14.77
CA ALA A 349 19.34 -18.36 -13.85
C ALA A 349 18.87 -17.68 -12.56
N THR A 350 17.71 -18.08 -12.03
CA THR A 350 17.09 -17.44 -10.87
C THR A 350 16.21 -18.44 -10.09
N ALA A 351 15.72 -18.04 -8.92
CA ALA A 351 14.76 -18.78 -8.09
C ALA A 351 13.83 -17.80 -7.35
N LYS A 352 12.60 -18.19 -7.08
CA LYS A 352 11.65 -17.40 -6.28
C LYS A 352 12.10 -17.37 -4.83
N VAL A 353 12.15 -16.18 -4.22
CA VAL A 353 12.37 -16.02 -2.78
C VAL A 353 11.10 -15.47 -2.14
N ARG A 354 10.54 -16.21 -1.19
CA ARG A 354 9.25 -15.87 -0.54
C ARG A 354 9.36 -16.01 0.96
N ILE A 355 8.67 -15.14 1.68
CA ILE A 355 8.58 -15.20 3.14
C ILE A 355 7.12 -15.41 3.53
N THR A 356 6.82 -16.53 4.18
CA THR A 356 5.49 -16.74 4.76
C THR A 356 5.46 -16.20 6.17
N GLN A 357 4.31 -15.66 6.58
CA GLN A 357 4.09 -15.15 7.93
C GLN A 357 3.01 -15.97 8.62
N ASN A 358 3.13 -16.19 9.93
CA ASN A 358 2.11 -16.90 10.71
C ASN A 358 0.86 -16.03 11.02
N VAL A 359 0.35 -15.34 10.00
CA VAL A 359 -0.86 -14.51 10.06
C VAL A 359 -1.70 -14.79 8.83
N ASN A 360 -3.02 -14.74 8.95
CA ASN A 360 -3.94 -14.91 7.82
C ASN A 360 -4.41 -13.53 7.37
N VAL A 361 -4.01 -13.11 6.16
CA VAL A 361 -4.40 -11.83 5.55
C VAL A 361 -4.80 -12.11 4.10
N TYR A 362 -5.88 -11.48 3.63
CA TYR A 362 -6.34 -11.58 2.24
C TYR A 362 -5.67 -10.51 1.37
N PRO A 363 -5.23 -10.81 0.13
CA PRO A 363 -5.29 -12.12 -0.55
C PRO A 363 -4.18 -13.09 -0.13
N SER A 364 -3.10 -12.61 0.50
CA SER A 364 -2.07 -13.45 1.13
C SER A 364 -1.29 -12.63 2.17
N SER A 365 -0.73 -13.31 3.17
CA SER A 365 0.24 -12.74 4.12
C SER A 365 1.69 -12.94 3.67
N ASP A 366 1.92 -13.57 2.53
CA ASP A 366 3.25 -13.85 2.02
C ASP A 366 3.91 -12.58 1.46
N ILE A 367 5.20 -12.43 1.75
CA ILE A 367 6.04 -11.37 1.19
C ILE A 367 6.87 -12.00 0.07
N ALA A 368 6.55 -11.65 -1.17
CA ALA A 368 7.37 -12.00 -2.33
C ALA A 368 8.56 -11.04 -2.41
N LEU A 369 9.77 -11.59 -2.46
CA LEU A 369 10.99 -10.81 -2.68
C LEU A 369 11.38 -10.88 -4.16
N ALA A 370 12.08 -9.85 -4.64
CA ALA A 370 12.59 -9.84 -6.00
C ALA A 370 13.56 -11.02 -6.22
N ASP A 371 13.42 -11.73 -7.33
CA ASP A 371 14.23 -12.92 -7.59
C ASP A 371 15.73 -12.53 -7.76
N PRO A 372 16.69 -13.31 -7.21
CA PRO A 372 18.12 -13.09 -7.41
C PRO A 372 18.50 -13.41 -8.86
N VAL A 373 19.22 -12.50 -9.52
CA VAL A 373 19.67 -12.70 -10.90
C VAL A 373 21.13 -13.11 -10.92
N ASN A 374 21.43 -14.32 -11.42
CA ASN A 374 22.81 -14.78 -11.54
C ASN A 374 23.50 -14.16 -12.77
N THR A 375 24.79 -13.87 -12.62
CA THR A 375 25.62 -13.20 -13.65
C THR A 375 26.69 -14.12 -14.26
N GLY A 376 26.71 -15.41 -13.92
CA GLY A 376 27.81 -16.33 -14.25
C GLY A 376 28.89 -16.40 -13.17
N GLY A 377 28.85 -15.53 -12.16
CA GLY A 377 29.67 -15.58 -10.95
C GLY A 377 28.85 -15.47 -9.66
N TRP A 378 29.53 -15.51 -8.50
CA TRP A 378 28.88 -15.34 -7.21
C TRP A 378 28.28 -13.94 -7.07
N THR A 379 26.97 -13.89 -6.89
CA THR A 379 26.18 -12.66 -6.79
C THR A 379 25.55 -12.58 -5.41
N ARG A 380 25.72 -11.45 -4.71
CA ARG A 380 25.05 -11.19 -3.43
C ARG A 380 23.78 -10.39 -3.67
N THR A 381 22.65 -10.87 -3.18
CA THR A 381 21.39 -10.15 -3.19
C THR A 381 20.98 -9.80 -1.75
N THR A 382 20.44 -8.60 -1.56
CA THR A 382 20.01 -8.09 -0.26
C THR A 382 18.59 -7.56 -0.38
N TRP A 383 17.71 -8.02 0.52
CA TRP A 383 16.33 -7.57 0.60
C TRP A 383 16.05 -6.99 1.98
N ARG A 384 15.18 -5.98 2.02
CA ARG A 384 14.55 -5.49 3.25
C ARG A 384 13.07 -5.72 3.18
N PHE A 385 12.50 -6.23 4.26
CA PHE A 385 11.06 -6.47 4.38
C PHE A 385 10.59 -6.16 5.79
N THR A 386 9.32 -5.80 5.93
CA THR A 386 8.69 -5.52 7.22
C THR A 386 7.65 -6.59 7.51
N THR A 387 7.72 -7.20 8.69
CA THR A 387 6.73 -8.19 9.12
C THR A 387 5.40 -7.52 9.44
N HIS A 388 4.30 -8.25 9.28
CA HIS A 388 2.98 -7.82 9.71
C HIS A 388 2.97 -7.58 11.23
N GLN A 389 2.18 -6.62 11.70
CA GLN A 389 2.10 -6.21 13.11
C GLN A 389 1.79 -7.38 14.07
N LYS A 390 0.99 -8.35 13.61
CA LYS A 390 0.59 -9.54 14.39
C LYS A 390 1.50 -10.77 14.17
N CYS A 391 2.52 -10.66 13.33
CA CYS A 391 3.41 -11.78 13.03
C CYS A 391 4.37 -12.02 14.21
N SER A 392 4.52 -13.29 14.58
CA SER A 392 5.51 -13.74 15.57
C SER A 392 6.48 -14.78 15.01
N THR A 393 6.22 -15.29 13.81
CA THR A 393 7.06 -16.30 13.16
C THR A 393 6.99 -16.18 11.64
N ILE A 394 8.15 -16.28 10.99
CA ILE A 394 8.26 -16.36 9.53
C ILE A 394 8.95 -17.65 9.08
N ARG A 395 8.81 -17.99 7.80
CA ARG A 395 9.66 -18.97 7.12
C ARG A 395 10.18 -18.38 5.82
N ILE A 396 11.40 -18.75 5.46
CA ILE A 396 12.04 -18.34 4.20
C ILE A 396 11.95 -19.51 3.23
N TYR A 397 11.48 -19.23 2.02
CA TYR A 397 11.36 -20.17 0.91
C TYR A 397 12.25 -19.71 -0.24
N ILE A 398 12.98 -20.65 -0.82
CA ILE A 398 13.69 -20.50 -2.10
C ILE A 398 13.16 -21.60 -3.01
N GLU A 399 12.49 -21.25 -4.11
CA GLU A 399 11.67 -22.20 -4.88
C GLU A 399 11.77 -21.93 -6.38
N ASN A 400 11.30 -22.88 -7.19
CA ASN A 400 11.14 -22.72 -8.65
C ASN A 400 12.40 -22.18 -9.35
N PRO A 401 13.57 -22.83 -9.19
CA PRO A 401 14.77 -22.45 -9.91
C PRO A 401 14.57 -22.62 -11.43
N THR A 402 15.00 -21.65 -12.23
CA THR A 402 14.87 -21.66 -13.70
C THR A 402 16.00 -22.42 -14.41
N GLY A 403 17.04 -22.79 -13.68
CA GLY A 403 18.20 -23.52 -14.16
C GLY A 403 19.09 -23.97 -12.98
N THR A 404 20.20 -24.64 -13.27
CA THR A 404 21.14 -25.05 -12.20
C THR A 404 21.80 -23.83 -11.56
N MET A 405 21.68 -23.70 -10.25
CA MET A 405 22.29 -22.64 -9.44
C MET A 405 22.70 -23.15 -8.07
N TYR A 406 23.62 -22.43 -7.42
CA TYR A 406 24.13 -22.71 -6.09
C TYR A 406 23.75 -21.56 -5.17
N VAL A 407 23.43 -21.86 -3.92
CA VAL A 407 23.05 -20.89 -2.89
C VAL A 407 23.94 -21.06 -1.66
N ASP A 408 24.45 -19.95 -1.13
CA ASP A 408 25.30 -19.90 0.07
C ASP A 408 25.11 -18.56 0.81
N ASP A 409 25.69 -18.43 2.01
CA ASP A 409 25.73 -17.19 2.82
C ASP A 409 24.33 -16.54 2.98
N VAL A 410 23.34 -17.36 3.34
CA VAL A 410 21.99 -16.87 3.68
C VAL A 410 22.02 -16.35 5.10
N THR A 411 21.72 -15.07 5.26
CA THR A 411 21.71 -14.40 6.57
C THR A 411 20.46 -13.56 6.75
N LEU A 412 19.81 -13.69 7.90
CA LEU A 412 18.68 -12.86 8.30
C LEU A 412 19.06 -12.05 9.52
N THR A 413 18.82 -10.75 9.48
CA THR A 413 19.17 -9.85 10.58
C THR A 413 18.03 -8.87 10.84
N MET A 414 17.79 -8.55 12.10
CA MET A 414 16.84 -7.49 12.47
C MET A 414 17.47 -6.14 12.12
N ALA A 415 16.74 -5.30 11.39
CA ALA A 415 17.16 -3.94 11.06
C ALA A 415 16.47 -2.97 12.03
N THR A 416 17.11 -2.65 13.15
CA THR A 416 16.53 -1.68 14.10
C THR A 416 16.67 -0.26 13.56
N THR A 417 15.62 0.56 13.64
CA THR A 417 15.64 1.98 13.27
C THR A 417 15.04 2.85 14.37
N THR A 418 15.80 3.07 15.45
CA THR A 418 15.87 4.35 16.18
C THR A 418 16.89 4.23 17.32
N THR A 419 17.76 5.22 17.47
CA THR A 419 18.50 5.42 18.73
C THR A 419 17.70 6.37 19.60
N ILE A 420 17.74 6.20 20.93
CA ILE A 420 17.20 7.23 21.85
C ILE A 420 18.26 8.33 21.97
N HIS A 421 17.90 9.57 21.68
CA HIS A 421 18.73 10.76 21.85
C HIS A 421 18.33 11.46 23.15
N PRO A 422 19.27 11.84 24.04
CA PRO A 422 18.90 12.56 25.25
C PRO A 422 18.18 13.89 24.97
N ALA A 423 17.21 14.25 25.78
CA ALA A 423 16.68 15.61 25.82
C ALA A 423 17.72 16.53 26.47
N GLU A 424 18.32 17.43 25.68
CA GLU A 424 19.47 18.23 26.08
C GLU A 424 19.07 19.65 26.55
N GLY A 425 19.85 20.18 27.48
CA GLY A 425 19.75 21.55 27.96
C GLY A 425 21.10 22.10 28.41
N ILE A 426 21.11 23.37 28.78
CA ILE A 426 22.30 24.09 29.23
C ILE A 426 22.05 24.64 30.64
N TYR A 427 23.07 24.53 31.49
CA TYR A 427 23.21 25.26 32.74
C TYR A 427 24.38 26.25 32.59
N GLU A 428 24.13 27.52 32.92
CA GLU A 428 25.14 28.58 32.86
C GLU A 428 25.31 29.22 34.23
N ASN A 429 26.55 29.34 34.69
CA ASN A 429 26.92 30.14 35.85
C ASN A 429 28.07 31.06 35.46
N GLY A 430 27.73 32.29 35.05
CA GLY A 430 28.67 33.27 34.52
C GLY A 430 29.76 33.73 35.49
N ASP A 431 29.56 33.49 36.79
CA ASP A 431 30.49 33.87 37.85
C ASP A 431 31.35 32.68 38.33
N CYS A 432 31.07 31.45 37.87
CA CYS A 432 31.77 30.25 38.31
C CYS A 432 33.09 30.06 37.55
N GLU A 433 34.20 30.08 38.30
CA GLU A 433 35.55 29.83 37.77
C GLU A 433 36.07 28.42 38.09
N ASP A 434 35.43 27.70 39.03
CA ASP A 434 35.85 26.36 39.46
C ASP A 434 35.07 25.25 38.73
N LYS A 435 35.79 24.35 38.06
CA LYS A 435 35.19 23.25 37.28
C LYS A 435 34.46 22.24 38.17
N ALA A 436 34.94 21.98 39.39
CA ALA A 436 34.34 21.01 40.29
C ALA A 436 33.00 21.52 40.85
N GLN A 437 32.96 22.80 41.23
CA GLN A 437 31.74 23.51 41.58
C GLN A 437 30.74 23.49 40.42
N LEU A 438 31.17 23.85 39.20
CA LEU A 438 30.30 23.83 38.02
C LEU A 438 29.72 22.44 37.75
N LEU A 439 30.52 21.38 37.88
CA LEU A 439 30.05 20.00 37.74
C LEU A 439 29.01 19.64 38.81
N ALA A 440 29.23 20.03 40.07
CA ALA A 440 28.30 19.77 41.17
C ALA A 440 26.97 20.53 40.98
N GLU A 441 27.04 21.80 40.60
CA GLU A 441 25.87 22.63 40.29
C GLU A 441 25.08 22.08 39.09
N THR A 442 25.77 21.67 38.03
CA THR A 442 25.13 21.08 36.85
C THR A 442 24.49 19.72 37.17
N LYS A 443 25.09 18.89 38.04
CA LYS A 443 24.46 17.65 38.53
C LYS A 443 23.21 17.93 39.36
N ALA A 444 23.28 18.90 40.27
CA ALA A 444 22.14 19.30 41.09
C ALA A 444 21.00 19.85 40.21
N GLU A 445 21.32 20.63 39.18
CA GLU A 445 20.33 21.14 38.24
C GLU A 445 19.77 20.04 37.33
N LEU A 446 20.58 19.08 36.88
CA LEU A 446 20.09 17.93 36.12
C LEU A 446 19.08 17.13 36.94
N GLN A 447 19.37 16.90 38.22
CA GLN A 447 18.44 16.19 39.12
C GLN A 447 17.10 16.93 39.27
N ARG A 448 17.07 18.26 39.13
CA ARG A 448 15.82 19.03 39.12
C ARG A 448 15.10 19.00 37.78
N ARG A 449 15.84 19.01 36.68
CA ARG A 449 15.27 19.11 35.32
C ARG A 449 14.97 17.75 34.68
N CYS A 450 15.47 16.65 35.21
CA CYS A 450 15.16 15.31 34.71
C CYS A 450 13.79 14.79 35.16
N MET A 451 13.03 15.60 35.90
CA MET A 451 11.70 15.28 36.41
C MET A 451 10.63 16.19 35.79
N PRO A 452 9.45 15.66 35.44
CA PRO A 452 8.35 16.48 34.93
C PRO A 452 7.80 17.39 36.03
N THR A 453 7.27 18.54 35.62
CA THR A 453 6.57 19.44 36.53
C THR A 453 5.17 18.90 36.78
N VAL A 454 4.77 18.78 38.05
CA VAL A 454 3.39 18.42 38.40
C VAL A 454 2.73 19.63 39.03
N SER A 455 1.59 20.03 38.47
CA SER A 455 0.71 21.02 39.08
C SER A 455 -0.59 20.36 39.51
N TYR A 456 -1.17 20.88 40.58
CA TYR A 456 -2.49 20.50 41.04
C TYR A 456 -3.39 21.73 41.04
N GLU A 457 -4.62 21.52 40.60
CA GLU A 457 -5.70 22.50 40.69
C GLU A 457 -6.87 21.83 41.40
N ALA A 458 -7.40 22.50 42.42
CA ALA A 458 -8.46 21.94 43.26
C ALA A 458 -9.64 22.89 43.33
N ASP A 459 -10.83 22.33 43.11
CA ASP A 459 -12.10 23.01 43.33
C ASP A 459 -12.64 22.61 44.70
N VAL A 460 -12.89 23.62 45.52
CA VAL A 460 -13.56 23.45 46.82
C VAL A 460 -14.95 24.05 46.70
N GLN A 461 -15.96 23.28 47.06
CA GLN A 461 -17.33 23.77 47.23
C GLN A 461 -17.71 23.59 48.70
N THR A 462 -18.07 24.69 49.36
CA THR A 462 -18.51 24.62 50.76
C THR A 462 -20.03 24.53 50.88
N PHE A 463 -20.50 23.83 51.91
CA PHE A 463 -21.89 23.80 52.32
C PHE A 463 -21.96 24.23 53.79
N ALA A 464 -22.70 25.30 54.10
CA ALA A 464 -22.85 25.81 55.47
C ALA A 464 -23.45 24.77 56.45
N GLU A 465 -24.21 23.80 55.95
CA GLU A 465 -24.82 22.73 56.77
C GLU A 465 -23.81 21.77 57.42
N SER A 466 -22.54 21.81 57.01
CA SER A 466 -21.48 20.94 57.54
C SER A 466 -20.59 21.57 58.61
N GLY A 467 -20.84 22.82 59.02
CA GLY A 467 -20.02 23.52 60.03
C GLY A 467 -18.60 23.89 59.57
N THR A 468 -18.23 23.63 58.31
CA THR A 468 -16.97 24.04 57.71
C THR A 468 -17.08 25.42 57.05
N ASP A 469 -17.14 26.47 57.86
CA ASP A 469 -17.17 27.85 57.37
C ASP A 469 -15.81 28.24 56.74
N LEU A 470 -15.81 28.93 55.59
CA LEU A 470 -14.60 29.52 54.97
C LEU A 470 -14.08 30.74 55.75
N ARG A 471 -14.68 31.11 56.89
CA ARG A 471 -14.13 32.07 57.85
C ARG A 471 -12.63 31.81 58.05
N GLY A 472 -11.81 32.68 57.46
CA GLY A 472 -10.35 32.64 57.54
C GLY A 472 -9.59 32.14 56.32
N VAL A 473 -10.23 31.83 55.18
CA VAL A 473 -9.53 31.54 53.92
C VAL A 473 -9.72 32.69 52.93
N GLY A 474 -8.65 33.45 52.73
CA GLY A 474 -8.49 34.60 51.86
C GLY A 474 -7.88 34.30 50.51
N LEU A 475 -8.05 35.23 49.57
CA LEU A 475 -7.35 35.21 48.29
C LEU A 475 -5.84 35.27 48.53
N GLY A 476 -5.11 34.31 47.97
CA GLY A 476 -3.67 34.19 48.11
C GLY A 476 -3.21 33.43 49.35
N ASP A 477 -4.09 33.06 50.27
CA ASP A 477 -3.71 32.31 51.48
C ASP A 477 -3.15 30.93 51.13
N ARG A 478 -2.23 30.47 51.96
CA ARG A 478 -1.69 29.12 51.90
C ARG A 478 -2.66 28.14 52.58
N VAL A 479 -2.88 26.99 51.95
CA VAL A 479 -3.82 25.95 52.41
C VAL A 479 -3.23 24.55 52.22
N LEU A 480 -3.76 23.56 52.92
CA LEU A 480 -3.38 22.17 52.79
C LEU A 480 -4.46 21.38 52.06
N LEU A 481 -4.06 20.60 51.06
CA LEU A 481 -4.91 19.63 50.37
C LEU A 481 -4.48 18.23 50.79
N VAL A 482 -5.45 17.41 51.17
CA VAL A 482 -5.21 16.00 51.49
C VAL A 482 -6.17 15.13 50.69
N ASP A 483 -5.60 14.21 49.93
CA ASP A 483 -6.34 13.15 49.26
C ASP A 483 -5.70 11.80 49.60
N THR A 484 -6.39 11.03 50.43
CA THR A 484 -5.94 9.70 50.89
C THR A 484 -6.30 8.58 49.90
N THR A 485 -6.97 8.91 48.80
CA THR A 485 -7.34 7.93 47.76
C THR A 485 -6.23 7.74 46.72
N PHE A 486 -5.28 8.69 46.64
CA PHE A 486 -4.03 8.51 45.91
C PHE A 486 -3.13 7.49 46.61
N THR A 487 -2.29 6.78 45.83
CA THR A 487 -1.27 5.87 46.37
C THR A 487 0.11 6.26 45.85
N PRO A 488 1.01 6.79 46.71
CA PRO A 488 0.81 7.13 48.12
C PRO A 488 -0.17 8.31 48.33
N ASP A 489 -0.68 8.46 49.55
CA ASP A 489 -1.53 9.58 49.96
C ASP A 489 -0.95 10.91 49.48
N LEU A 490 -1.80 11.74 48.89
CA LEU A 490 -1.44 13.05 48.40
C LEU A 490 -1.64 14.08 49.52
N ARG A 491 -0.56 14.73 49.95
CA ARG A 491 -0.59 15.78 50.99
C ARG A 491 0.18 17.00 50.52
N LEU A 492 -0.56 17.97 50.00
CA LEU A 492 -0.01 19.11 49.29
C LEU A 492 -0.26 20.41 50.06
N ALA A 493 0.69 21.34 49.96
CA ALA A 493 0.44 22.73 50.31
C ALA A 493 0.18 23.52 49.03
N GLY A 494 -0.98 24.16 48.94
CA GLY A 494 -1.37 24.99 47.82
C GLY A 494 -1.63 26.43 48.23
N ARG A 495 -1.83 27.27 47.23
CA ARG A 495 -2.20 28.67 47.40
C ARG A 495 -3.57 28.92 46.77
N VAL A 496 -4.43 29.67 47.45
CA VAL A 496 -5.72 30.09 46.90
C VAL A 496 -5.46 31.07 45.75
N LEU A 497 -5.68 30.62 44.51
CA LEU A 497 -5.43 31.43 43.32
C LEU A 497 -6.65 32.27 42.93
N GLN A 498 -7.85 31.71 43.10
CA GLN A 498 -9.10 32.36 42.76
C GLN A 498 -10.21 32.00 43.74
N LEU A 499 -11.13 32.94 43.92
CA LEU A 499 -12.35 32.81 44.69
C LEU A 499 -13.52 33.30 43.86
N GLU A 500 -14.57 32.49 43.76
CA GLU A 500 -15.86 32.86 43.18
C GLU A 500 -16.91 32.77 44.29
N GLU A 501 -17.32 33.93 44.80
CA GLU A 501 -18.12 34.07 46.00
C GLU A 501 -19.55 34.51 45.63
N ASN A 502 -20.55 33.73 46.02
CA ASN A 502 -21.93 34.20 45.98
C ASN A 502 -22.18 35.13 47.18
N LEU A 503 -22.39 36.41 46.90
CA LEU A 503 -22.54 37.46 47.92
C LEU A 503 -23.92 37.43 48.61
N LEU A 504 -24.92 36.77 48.02
CA LEU A 504 -26.23 36.55 48.64
C LEU A 504 -26.27 35.27 49.48
N ASP A 505 -25.47 34.28 49.09
CA ASP A 505 -25.26 33.04 49.83
C ASP A 505 -23.76 32.71 49.95
N PRO A 506 -23.04 33.33 50.91
CA PRO A 506 -21.60 33.13 51.07
C PRO A 506 -21.19 31.68 51.34
N ALA A 507 -22.14 30.82 51.74
CA ALA A 507 -21.89 29.39 51.90
C ALA A 507 -21.54 28.72 50.58
N SER A 508 -22.09 29.21 49.47
CA SER A 508 -21.84 28.73 48.11
C SER A 508 -20.67 29.48 47.48
N THR A 509 -19.46 29.21 47.95
CA THR A 509 -18.21 29.74 47.39
C THR A 509 -17.43 28.63 46.70
N THR A 510 -16.90 28.93 45.52
CA THR A 510 -15.93 28.09 44.82
C THR A 510 -14.53 28.64 45.04
N VAL A 511 -13.60 27.81 45.50
CA VAL A 511 -12.19 28.16 45.68
C VAL A 511 -11.35 27.36 44.70
N THR A 512 -10.53 28.06 43.90
CA THR A 512 -9.52 27.46 43.04
C THR A 512 -8.17 27.55 43.74
N ILE A 513 -7.59 26.40 44.06
CA ILE A 513 -6.29 26.30 44.71
C ILE A 513 -5.28 25.80 43.69
N GLY A 514 -4.12 26.43 43.61
CA GLY A 514 -3.06 26.05 42.69
C GLY A 514 -1.67 26.53 43.10
N ASN A 515 -0.77 26.61 42.13
CA ASN A 515 0.68 26.78 42.33
C ASN A 515 1.29 25.70 43.25
N ILE A 516 0.70 24.51 43.23
CA ILE A 516 1.20 23.35 43.95
C ILE A 516 2.21 22.67 43.05
N ILE A 517 3.47 23.07 43.18
CA ILE A 517 4.57 22.39 42.50
C ILE A 517 5.19 21.44 43.51
N GLU A 518 4.82 20.17 43.45
CA GLU A 518 5.68 19.13 43.99
C GLU A 518 6.85 18.96 43.02
N ARG A 519 8.01 19.50 43.39
CA ARG A 519 9.26 18.98 42.84
C ARG A 519 9.51 17.68 43.60
N PHE A 520 9.35 16.55 42.92
CA PHE A 520 9.48 15.21 43.48
C PHE A 520 10.73 15.10 44.37
N THR A 521 10.54 14.81 45.65
CA THR A 521 11.64 14.40 46.53
C THR A 521 11.81 12.89 46.44
N VAL A 522 13.06 12.45 46.60
CA VAL A 522 13.60 11.09 46.33
C VAL A 522 12.83 9.92 46.99
N SER A 523 11.89 10.18 47.89
CA SER A 523 11.18 9.18 48.70
C SER A 523 10.04 8.44 47.97
N ASN A 524 9.61 8.87 46.77
CA ASN A 524 8.49 8.25 46.03
C ASN A 524 8.88 7.23 44.93
N ARG A 525 10.17 6.88 44.88
CA ARG A 525 10.82 6.08 43.81
C ARG A 525 10.16 4.72 43.50
N THR A 526 9.41 4.14 44.44
CA THR A 526 8.82 2.79 44.30
C THR A 526 7.41 2.78 43.70
N ALA A 527 6.62 3.85 43.91
CA ALA A 527 5.30 4.00 43.29
C ALA A 527 5.41 4.50 41.83
N GLU A 528 6.49 5.24 41.53
CA GLU A 528 6.80 5.83 40.22
C GLU A 528 7.05 4.81 39.11
N GLN A 529 7.72 3.68 39.38
CA GLN A 529 8.02 2.68 38.34
C GLN A 529 6.77 2.10 37.66
N ARG A 530 5.61 2.12 38.34
CA ARG A 530 4.34 1.66 37.76
C ARG A 530 3.63 2.77 36.97
N LEU A 531 3.76 4.03 37.38
CA LEU A 531 3.09 5.18 36.76
C LEU A 531 3.87 5.73 35.56
N GLU A 532 5.20 5.77 35.63
CA GLU A 532 6.08 6.14 34.51
C GLU A 532 5.92 5.18 33.33
N ARG A 533 5.69 3.89 33.61
CA ARG A 533 5.35 2.92 32.56
C ARG A 533 4.02 3.25 31.88
N VAL A 534 3.00 3.68 32.63
CA VAL A 534 1.68 4.03 32.07
C VAL A 534 1.73 5.34 31.26
N VAL A 535 2.54 6.31 31.66
CA VAL A 535 2.74 7.58 30.91
C VAL A 535 3.68 7.39 29.71
N ALA A 536 4.71 6.56 29.81
CA ALA A 536 5.53 6.16 28.66
C ALA A 536 4.70 5.33 27.65
N GLU A 537 3.80 4.47 28.14
CA GLU A 537 2.81 3.78 27.31
C GLU A 537 1.79 4.76 26.72
N SER A 538 1.42 5.86 27.42
CA SER A 538 0.52 6.89 26.86
C SER A 538 1.19 7.72 25.75
N ALA A 539 2.48 7.99 25.86
CA ALA A 539 3.26 8.60 24.79
C ALA A 539 3.35 7.67 23.56
N ALA A 540 3.55 6.37 23.78
CA ALA A 540 3.47 5.36 22.72
C ALA A 540 2.05 5.26 22.11
N TRP A 541 1.00 5.43 22.91
CA TRP A 541 -0.39 5.54 22.46
C TRP A 541 -0.65 6.80 21.64
N ASN A 542 -0.07 7.95 22.00
CA ASN A 542 -0.20 9.19 21.22
C ASN A 542 0.51 9.09 19.87
N THR A 543 1.71 8.49 19.83
CA THR A 543 2.39 8.19 18.57
C THR A 543 1.59 7.20 17.72
N SER A 544 1.01 6.17 18.35
CA SER A 544 0.12 5.22 17.68
C SER A 544 -1.15 5.90 17.16
N SER A 545 -1.73 6.84 17.92
CA SER A 545 -2.89 7.63 17.52
C SER A 545 -2.58 8.56 16.35
N GLN A 546 -1.42 9.22 16.34
CA GLN A 546 -0.97 10.01 15.19
C GLN A 546 -0.74 9.14 13.95
N GLN A 547 -0.18 7.94 14.10
CA GLN A 547 -0.06 6.98 13.01
C GLN A 547 -1.42 6.49 12.52
N ILE A 548 -2.39 6.29 13.41
CA ILE A 548 -3.77 5.94 13.05
C ILE A 548 -4.42 7.08 12.28
N SER A 549 -4.25 8.33 12.68
CA SER A 549 -4.75 9.49 11.93
C SER A 549 -4.08 9.65 10.56
N GLN A 550 -2.77 9.42 10.46
CA GLN A 550 -2.07 9.41 9.17
C GLN A 550 -2.53 8.24 8.27
N ASN A 551 -2.77 7.07 8.85
CA ASN A 551 -3.30 5.93 8.12
C ASN A 551 -4.76 6.15 7.71
N ALA A 552 -5.58 6.83 8.52
CA ALA A 552 -6.92 7.25 8.15
C ALA A 552 -6.89 8.18 6.92
N GLY A 553 -6.00 9.18 6.91
CA GLY A 553 -5.80 10.03 5.73
C GLY A 553 -5.34 9.26 4.48
N LYS A 554 -4.55 8.19 4.64
CA LYS A 554 -4.20 7.28 3.53
C LYS A 554 -5.39 6.41 3.09
N TRP A 555 -6.22 5.94 4.03
CA TRP A 555 -7.45 5.21 3.73
C TRP A 555 -8.46 6.09 2.99
N ASP A 556 -8.55 7.38 3.32
CA ASP A 556 -9.35 8.36 2.59
C ASP A 556 -8.83 8.54 1.15
N GLN A 557 -7.51 8.59 0.95
CA GLN A 557 -6.91 8.64 -0.40
C GLN A 557 -7.16 7.35 -1.20
N VAL A 558 -7.07 6.18 -0.55
CA VAL A 558 -7.38 4.89 -1.19
C VAL A 558 -8.86 4.80 -1.53
N ALA A 559 -9.75 5.22 -0.63
CA ALA A 559 -11.18 5.27 -0.86
C ALA A 559 -11.50 6.19 -2.04
N GLN A 560 -10.87 7.37 -2.11
CA GLN A 560 -11.01 8.28 -3.24
C GLN A 560 -10.51 7.66 -4.54
N THR A 561 -9.36 6.98 -4.52
CA THR A 561 -8.82 6.27 -5.69
C THR A 561 -9.74 5.15 -6.17
N VAL A 562 -10.41 4.45 -5.25
CA VAL A 562 -11.42 3.42 -5.57
C VAL A 562 -12.66 4.06 -6.18
N VAL A 563 -13.12 5.19 -5.67
CA VAL A 563 -14.24 5.97 -6.23
C VAL A 563 -13.90 6.47 -7.63
N ASP A 564 -12.72 7.05 -7.82
CA ASP A 564 -12.26 7.59 -9.11
C ASP A 564 -12.11 6.50 -10.17
N ASN A 565 -11.69 5.29 -9.77
CA ASN A 565 -11.57 4.14 -10.67
C ASN A 565 -12.87 3.32 -10.85
N ALA A 566 -13.89 3.54 -10.01
CA ALA A 566 -15.13 2.77 -10.06
C ALA A 566 -15.82 2.88 -11.42
N THR A 567 -15.80 4.07 -12.03
CA THR A 567 -16.36 4.28 -13.38
C THR A 567 -15.60 3.46 -14.43
N GLN A 568 -14.27 3.43 -14.38
CA GLN A 568 -13.46 2.65 -15.33
C GLN A 568 -13.66 1.13 -15.16
N TRP A 569 -13.82 0.64 -13.92
CA TRP A 569 -14.14 -0.76 -13.68
C TRP A 569 -15.54 -1.14 -14.15
N ASN A 570 -16.51 -0.25 -13.97
CA ASN A 570 -17.86 -0.45 -14.48
C ASN A 570 -17.90 -0.45 -16.01
N ASP A 571 -17.13 0.41 -16.67
CA ASP A 571 -16.98 0.44 -18.13
C ASP A 571 -16.30 -0.83 -18.66
N ALA A 572 -15.24 -1.29 -17.97
CA ALA A 572 -14.56 -2.55 -18.30
C ALA A 572 -15.49 -3.76 -18.12
N ALA A 573 -16.24 -3.83 -17.02
CA ALA A 573 -17.22 -4.88 -16.76
C ALA A 573 -18.35 -4.86 -17.80
N THR A 574 -18.83 -3.68 -18.18
CA THR A 574 -19.83 -3.51 -19.25
C THR A 574 -19.27 -3.99 -20.59
N THR A 575 -18.01 -3.68 -20.90
CA THR A 575 -17.34 -4.13 -22.13
C THR A 575 -17.19 -5.65 -22.15
N ILE A 576 -16.78 -6.26 -21.04
CA ILE A 576 -16.69 -7.73 -20.89
C ILE A 576 -18.07 -8.37 -21.09
N ASN A 577 -19.10 -7.87 -20.40
CA ASN A 577 -20.45 -8.42 -20.50
C ASN A 577 -21.04 -8.27 -21.92
N THR A 578 -20.75 -7.16 -22.59
CA THR A 578 -21.16 -6.93 -23.99
C THR A 578 -20.50 -7.93 -24.94
N ASN A 579 -19.21 -8.22 -24.72
CA ASN A 579 -18.45 -9.14 -25.58
C ASN A 579 -18.62 -10.62 -25.19
N ALA A 580 -19.10 -10.92 -23.98
CA ALA A 580 -19.22 -12.27 -23.46
C ALA A 580 -20.06 -13.18 -24.37
N THR A 581 -21.18 -12.69 -24.88
CA THR A 581 -22.02 -13.42 -25.83
C THR A 581 -21.28 -13.71 -27.14
N GLY A 582 -20.48 -12.75 -27.64
CA GLY A 582 -19.67 -12.94 -28.86
C GLY A 582 -18.55 -13.97 -28.68
N TRP A 583 -17.89 -13.95 -27.52
CA TRP A 583 -16.87 -14.95 -27.16
C TRP A 583 -17.48 -16.33 -26.96
N ALA A 584 -18.64 -16.44 -26.31
CA ALA A 584 -19.36 -17.70 -26.16
C ALA A 584 -19.75 -18.29 -27.52
N ASN A 585 -20.31 -17.47 -28.42
CA ASN A 585 -20.67 -17.91 -29.78
C ASN A 585 -19.44 -18.36 -30.58
N THR A 586 -18.30 -17.68 -30.40
CA THR A 586 -17.03 -18.04 -31.06
C THR A 586 -16.49 -19.35 -30.50
N ALA A 587 -16.50 -19.53 -29.18
CA ALA A 587 -16.07 -20.76 -28.52
C ALA A 587 -16.96 -21.95 -28.93
N GLU A 588 -18.27 -21.75 -29.03
CA GLU A 588 -19.22 -22.76 -29.53
C GLU A 588 -18.97 -23.08 -31.00
N THR A 589 -18.71 -22.07 -31.84
CA THR A 589 -18.35 -22.26 -33.25
C THR A 589 -17.08 -23.09 -33.41
N VAL A 590 -16.02 -22.74 -32.65
CA VAL A 590 -14.75 -23.47 -32.64
C VAL A 590 -14.96 -24.91 -32.16
N THR A 591 -15.69 -25.10 -31.07
CA THR A 591 -15.97 -26.43 -30.50
C THR A 591 -16.76 -27.29 -31.49
N THR A 592 -17.78 -26.72 -32.14
CA THR A 592 -18.62 -27.43 -33.12
C THR A 592 -17.84 -27.80 -34.37
N ARG A 593 -16.96 -26.90 -34.85
CA ARG A 593 -16.15 -27.11 -36.07
C ARG A 593 -14.90 -27.96 -35.82
N GLN A 594 -14.52 -28.22 -34.57
CA GLN A 594 -13.31 -28.97 -34.24
C GLN A 594 -13.31 -30.36 -34.91
N ALA A 595 -14.43 -31.08 -34.86
CA ALA A 595 -14.57 -32.38 -35.51
C ALA A 595 -14.44 -32.30 -37.05
N ASP A 596 -14.97 -31.25 -37.68
CA ASP A 596 -14.85 -31.03 -39.12
C ASP A 596 -13.39 -30.73 -39.52
N TRP A 597 -12.69 -29.93 -38.72
CA TRP A 597 -11.27 -29.62 -38.93
C TRP A 597 -10.38 -30.83 -38.72
N ASP A 598 -10.64 -31.64 -37.69
CA ASP A 598 -9.92 -32.89 -37.45
C ASP A 598 -10.18 -33.91 -38.57
N ALA A 599 -11.41 -33.98 -39.07
CA ALA A 599 -11.76 -34.80 -40.23
C ALA A 599 -11.05 -34.33 -41.50
N ALA A 600 -10.99 -33.01 -41.75
CA ALA A 600 -10.27 -32.44 -42.88
C ALA A 600 -8.76 -32.69 -42.79
N ALA A 601 -8.16 -32.52 -41.62
CA ALA A 601 -6.75 -32.81 -41.37
C ALA A 601 -6.45 -34.30 -41.57
N SER A 602 -7.33 -35.18 -41.09
CA SER A 602 -7.21 -36.64 -41.30
C SER A 602 -7.32 -37.00 -42.79
N ALA A 603 -8.27 -36.42 -43.52
CA ALA A 603 -8.43 -36.65 -44.95
C ALA A 603 -7.19 -36.19 -45.75
N ILE A 604 -6.65 -35.02 -45.43
CA ILE A 604 -5.39 -34.51 -46.03
C ILE A 604 -4.25 -35.49 -45.76
N ASN A 605 -4.10 -35.97 -44.53
CA ASN A 605 -3.04 -36.93 -44.18
C ASN A 605 -3.23 -38.29 -44.87
N GLN A 606 -4.47 -38.79 -44.99
CA GLN A 606 -4.76 -40.04 -45.71
C GLN A 606 -4.46 -39.92 -47.21
N HIS A 607 -4.71 -38.77 -47.81
CA HIS A 607 -4.41 -38.53 -49.22
C HIS A 607 -2.96 -38.11 -49.48
N ALA A 608 -2.19 -37.74 -48.46
CA ALA A 608 -0.80 -37.33 -48.59
C ALA A 608 0.06 -38.43 -49.23
N ASP A 609 -0.09 -39.69 -48.78
CA ASP A 609 0.66 -40.82 -49.35
C ASP A 609 0.22 -41.12 -50.79
N ALA A 610 -1.07 -40.97 -51.11
CA ALA A 610 -1.60 -41.16 -52.46
C ALA A 610 -1.15 -40.04 -53.43
N TRP A 611 -1.09 -38.80 -52.97
CA TRP A 611 -0.55 -37.68 -53.74
C TRP A 611 0.95 -37.85 -53.97
N ASN A 612 1.72 -38.18 -52.92
CA ASN A 612 3.14 -38.48 -53.05
C ASN A 612 3.39 -39.66 -54.01
N GLY A 613 2.57 -40.71 -53.93
CA GLY A 613 2.61 -41.86 -54.85
C GLY A 613 2.28 -41.47 -56.30
N THR A 614 1.27 -40.61 -56.50
CA THR A 614 0.91 -40.08 -57.83
C THR A 614 2.02 -39.21 -58.40
N THR A 615 2.64 -38.36 -57.59
CA THR A 615 3.80 -37.54 -57.99
C THR A 615 5.01 -38.41 -58.34
N ALA A 616 5.28 -39.46 -57.56
CA ALA A 616 6.33 -40.43 -57.86
C ALA A 616 6.05 -41.17 -59.17
N ALA A 617 4.83 -41.68 -59.36
CA ALA A 617 4.42 -42.36 -60.59
C ALA A 617 4.47 -41.46 -61.82
N MET A 618 4.07 -40.19 -61.71
CA MET A 618 4.24 -39.18 -62.77
C MET A 618 5.71 -38.92 -63.08
N THR A 619 6.57 -38.90 -62.07
CA THR A 619 8.02 -38.71 -62.24
C THR A 619 8.67 -39.91 -62.92
N GLU A 620 8.27 -41.13 -62.55
CA GLU A 620 8.76 -42.39 -63.14
C GLU A 620 8.21 -42.65 -64.54
N GLY A 621 6.95 -42.28 -64.81
CA GLY A 621 6.31 -42.39 -66.11
C GLY A 621 6.71 -41.30 -67.11
N LYS A 622 7.20 -40.15 -66.62
CA LYS A 622 7.62 -39.02 -67.47
C LYS A 622 8.64 -39.42 -68.55
N PRO A 623 9.72 -40.17 -68.27
CA PRO A 623 10.62 -40.66 -69.31
C PRO A 623 9.94 -41.46 -70.42
N GLN A 624 8.93 -42.28 -70.09
CA GLN A 624 8.20 -43.08 -71.08
C GLN A 624 7.26 -42.22 -71.93
N TRP A 625 6.60 -41.23 -71.33
CA TRP A 625 5.80 -40.27 -72.07
C TRP A 625 6.65 -39.37 -72.96
N ASP A 626 7.80 -38.91 -72.47
CA ASP A 626 8.75 -38.14 -73.25
C ASP A 626 9.29 -38.97 -74.42
N ALA A 627 9.66 -40.24 -74.19
CA ALA A 627 10.08 -41.16 -75.26
C ALA A 627 8.97 -41.45 -76.28
N THR A 628 7.72 -41.56 -75.82
CA THR A 628 6.55 -41.74 -76.70
C THR A 628 6.31 -40.47 -77.52
N ALA A 629 6.41 -39.29 -76.90
CA ALA A 629 6.28 -38.01 -77.57
C ALA A 629 7.39 -37.82 -78.61
N GLU A 630 8.65 -38.17 -78.29
CA GLU A 630 9.76 -38.19 -79.24
C GLU A 630 9.50 -39.16 -80.40
N THR A 631 8.99 -40.37 -80.11
CA THR A 631 8.64 -41.36 -81.15
C THR A 631 7.53 -40.84 -82.07
N VAL A 632 6.48 -40.24 -81.50
CA VAL A 632 5.38 -39.62 -82.27
C VAL A 632 5.91 -38.46 -83.10
N SER A 633 6.73 -37.58 -82.52
CA SER A 633 7.33 -36.47 -83.25
C SER A 633 8.24 -36.95 -84.39
N ALA A 634 9.09 -37.94 -84.14
CA ALA A 634 9.99 -38.50 -85.15
C ALA A 634 9.23 -39.12 -86.33
N ASN A 635 8.15 -39.86 -86.05
CA ASN A 635 7.34 -40.51 -87.09
C ASN A 635 6.24 -39.61 -87.68
N SER A 636 5.94 -38.46 -87.06
CA SER A 636 4.84 -37.58 -87.50
C SER A 636 4.99 -37.11 -88.95
N GLY A 637 6.23 -36.91 -89.42
CA GLY A 637 6.52 -36.58 -90.81
C GLY A 637 6.14 -37.71 -91.77
N GLU A 638 6.53 -38.95 -91.46
CA GLU A 638 6.19 -40.12 -92.28
C GLU A 638 4.69 -40.44 -92.26
N TRP A 639 4.03 -40.29 -91.12
CA TRP A 639 2.58 -40.47 -91.01
C TRP A 639 1.81 -39.40 -91.78
N SER A 640 2.26 -38.14 -91.73
CA SER A 640 1.67 -37.06 -92.51
C SER A 640 1.83 -37.32 -94.00
N GLU A 641 3.00 -37.79 -94.42
CA GLU A 641 3.25 -38.15 -95.83
C GLU A 641 2.42 -39.36 -96.26
N THR A 642 2.30 -40.39 -95.41
CA THR A 642 1.43 -41.55 -95.67
C THR A 642 -0.03 -41.12 -95.79
N SER A 643 -0.53 -40.25 -94.90
CA SER A 643 -1.88 -39.72 -94.98
C SER A 643 -2.10 -38.90 -96.25
N ARG A 644 -1.10 -38.10 -96.67
CA ARG A 644 -1.13 -37.36 -97.95
C ARG A 644 -1.22 -38.32 -99.13
N LEU A 645 -0.39 -39.35 -99.18
CA LEU A 645 -0.41 -40.37 -100.23
C LEU A 645 -1.73 -41.13 -100.31
N VAL A 646 -2.32 -41.50 -99.16
CA VAL A 646 -3.65 -42.13 -99.11
C VAL A 646 -4.71 -41.18 -99.66
N GLN A 647 -4.67 -39.91 -99.27
CA GLN A 647 -5.64 -38.92 -99.74
C GLN A 647 -5.51 -38.63 -101.25
N ASP A 648 -4.28 -38.49 -101.75
CA ASP A 648 -3.99 -38.28 -103.19
C ASP A 648 -4.47 -39.47 -104.03
N ASN A 649 -4.24 -40.70 -103.56
CA ASN A 649 -4.62 -41.92 -104.29
C ASN A 649 -6.08 -42.35 -104.07
N LYS A 650 -6.81 -41.73 -103.13
CA LYS A 650 -8.19 -42.09 -102.80
C LYS A 650 -9.09 -42.11 -104.03
N ASN A 651 -8.99 -41.08 -104.88
CA ASN A 651 -9.81 -40.99 -106.08
C ASN A 651 -9.42 -42.07 -107.09
N THR A 652 -8.13 -42.36 -107.26
CA THR A 652 -7.64 -43.43 -108.13
C THR A 652 -8.11 -44.82 -107.67
N TRP A 653 -8.12 -45.10 -106.37
CA TRP A 653 -8.68 -46.34 -105.82
C TRP A 653 -10.19 -46.42 -105.99
N ALA A 654 -10.92 -45.31 -105.80
CA ALA A 654 -12.35 -45.24 -106.05
C ALA A 654 -12.67 -45.48 -107.54
N ASP A 655 -11.90 -44.90 -108.45
CA ASP A 655 -12.03 -45.11 -109.90
C ASP A 655 -11.76 -46.56 -110.28
N ALA A 656 -10.74 -47.20 -109.69
CA ALA A 656 -10.45 -48.62 -109.89
C ALA A 656 -11.60 -49.50 -109.39
N ALA A 657 -12.13 -49.24 -108.19
CA ALA A 657 -13.27 -49.96 -107.65
C ALA A 657 -14.54 -49.77 -108.50
N GLN A 658 -14.79 -48.55 -109.00
CA GLN A 658 -15.89 -48.26 -109.90
C GLN A 658 -15.72 -48.97 -111.25
N THR A 659 -14.51 -49.03 -111.79
CA THR A 659 -14.19 -49.76 -113.02
C THR A 659 -14.50 -51.25 -112.88
N VAL A 660 -14.05 -51.87 -111.78
CA VAL A 660 -14.35 -53.28 -111.46
C VAL A 660 -15.87 -53.49 -111.39
N SER A 661 -16.58 -52.64 -110.64
CA SER A 661 -18.04 -52.72 -110.49
C SER A 661 -18.80 -52.54 -111.82
N GLN A 662 -18.40 -51.59 -112.67
CA GLN A 662 -19.01 -51.38 -114.00
C GLN A 662 -18.77 -52.55 -114.95
N ARG A 663 -17.60 -53.20 -114.86
CA ARG A 663 -17.26 -54.37 -115.69
C ARG A 663 -17.85 -55.67 -115.16
N GLN A 664 -18.26 -55.72 -113.89
CA GLN A 664 -18.82 -56.91 -113.24
C GLN A 664 -19.95 -57.55 -114.06
N ASN A 665 -20.95 -56.77 -114.48
CA ASN A 665 -22.04 -57.29 -115.30
C ASN A 665 -21.55 -57.90 -116.62
N ALA A 666 -20.54 -57.28 -117.26
CA ALA A 666 -19.99 -57.82 -118.52
C ALA A 666 -19.20 -59.11 -118.29
N TRP A 667 -18.45 -59.21 -117.19
CA TRP A 667 -17.76 -60.43 -116.78
C TRP A 667 -18.73 -61.53 -116.37
N ASP A 668 -19.81 -61.21 -115.65
CA ASP A 668 -20.86 -62.13 -115.26
C ASP A 668 -21.60 -62.67 -116.49
N THR A 669 -21.96 -61.80 -117.45
CA THR A 669 -22.55 -62.22 -118.74
C THR A 669 -21.61 -63.16 -119.50
N ALA A 670 -20.33 -62.81 -119.63
CA ALA A 670 -19.36 -63.68 -120.30
C ALA A 670 -19.22 -65.04 -119.62
N SER A 671 -19.25 -65.08 -118.28
CA SER A 671 -19.25 -66.33 -117.51
C SER A 671 -20.54 -67.14 -117.72
N MET A 672 -21.69 -66.48 -117.84
CA MET A 672 -23.00 -67.13 -118.02
C MET A 672 -23.16 -67.68 -119.45
N ASP A 673 -22.71 -66.97 -120.48
CA ASP A 673 -22.71 -67.45 -121.87
C ASP A 673 -21.88 -68.74 -122.02
N VAL A 674 -20.70 -68.78 -121.40
CA VAL A 674 -19.86 -70.00 -121.35
C VAL A 674 -20.57 -71.15 -120.63
N THR A 675 -21.37 -70.85 -119.61
CA THR A 675 -22.10 -71.87 -118.84
C THR A 675 -23.33 -72.39 -119.59
N LEU A 676 -24.09 -71.54 -120.27
CA LEU A 676 -25.30 -71.92 -121.02
C LEU A 676 -24.98 -72.70 -122.30
N GLY A 677 -23.90 -72.36 -123.01
CA GLY A 677 -23.48 -73.10 -124.21
C GLY A 677 -22.96 -74.51 -123.92
N LYS A 678 -22.72 -74.85 -122.64
CA LYS A 678 -22.16 -76.14 -122.23
C LYS A 678 -23.05 -77.32 -122.61
N ASP A 679 -24.36 -77.20 -122.37
CA ASP A 679 -25.30 -78.32 -122.57
C ASP A 679 -25.49 -78.63 -124.07
N ASP A 680 -25.52 -77.59 -124.92
CA ASP A 680 -25.55 -77.75 -126.38
C ASP A 680 -24.28 -78.44 -126.91
N TRP A 681 -23.11 -78.11 -126.33
CA TRP A 681 -21.84 -78.74 -126.69
C TRP A 681 -21.79 -80.21 -126.23
N ASP A 682 -22.40 -80.53 -125.08
CA ASP A 682 -22.47 -81.89 -124.55
C ASP A 682 -23.52 -82.77 -125.31
N GLU A 683 -24.66 -82.22 -125.74
CA GLU A 683 -25.70 -82.94 -126.50
C GLU A 683 -25.26 -83.32 -127.93
N ALA A 684 -24.53 -82.42 -128.59
CA ALA A 684 -23.94 -82.69 -129.91
C ALA A 684 -22.96 -83.88 -129.87
N TYR A 685 -22.23 -84.05 -128.76
CA TYR A 685 -21.30 -85.16 -128.55
C TYR A 685 -22.02 -86.51 -128.37
N VAL A 686 -23.10 -86.56 -127.59
CA VAL A 686 -23.83 -87.81 -127.28
C VAL A 686 -24.58 -88.37 -128.48
N THR A 687 -25.22 -87.52 -129.28
CA THR A 687 -26.01 -87.93 -130.45
C THR A 687 -25.14 -88.62 -131.51
N ALA A 688 -23.93 -88.11 -131.76
CA ALA A 688 -22.98 -88.70 -132.70
C ALA A 688 -22.50 -90.10 -132.26
N SER A 689 -22.39 -90.34 -130.95
CA SER A 689 -21.89 -91.61 -130.40
C SER A 689 -22.91 -92.75 -130.50
N ASN A 690 -24.18 -92.49 -130.21
CA ASN A 690 -25.23 -93.52 -130.17
C ASN A 690 -25.61 -94.09 -131.55
N LEU A 691 -25.58 -93.29 -132.61
CA LEU A 691 -25.91 -93.76 -133.96
C LEU A 691 -24.89 -94.78 -134.50
N SER A 692 -23.63 -94.69 -134.05
CA SER A 692 -22.53 -95.56 -134.49
C SER A 692 -22.58 -97.00 -133.94
N GLN A 693 -23.34 -97.26 -132.86
CA GLN A 693 -23.39 -98.57 -132.21
C GLN A 693 -24.56 -99.48 -132.68
N ALA A 694 -25.63 -98.92 -133.26
CA ALA A 694 -26.87 -99.67 -133.56
C ALA A 694 -26.89 -100.38 -134.94
N VAL A 695 -26.06 -99.96 -135.88
CA VAL A 695 -26.03 -100.51 -137.25
C VAL A 695 -24.62 -100.99 -137.57
N ARG A 696 -24.44 -102.30 -137.75
CA ARG A 696 -23.23 -102.88 -138.35
C ARG A 696 -23.56 -103.48 -139.70
N GLN A 697 -23.03 -102.83 -140.74
CA GLN A 697 -23.16 -103.27 -142.12
C GLN A 697 -21.79 -103.69 -142.63
N ASN A 698 -21.70 -104.89 -143.20
CA ASN A 698 -20.54 -105.32 -143.97
C ASN A 698 -21.00 -105.69 -145.41
N ALA A 699 -20.04 -105.99 -146.29
CA ALA A 699 -20.31 -106.13 -147.73
C ALA A 699 -21.30 -107.26 -148.10
N THR A 700 -21.54 -108.22 -147.21
CA THR A 700 -22.36 -109.41 -147.49
C THR A 700 -23.55 -109.57 -146.55
N GLU A 701 -23.56 -108.88 -145.42
CA GLU A 701 -24.58 -109.04 -144.38
C GLU A 701 -24.87 -107.73 -143.65
N THR A 702 -26.13 -107.54 -143.27
CA THR A 702 -26.53 -106.48 -142.33
C THR A 702 -26.98 -107.11 -141.03
N THR A 703 -26.30 -106.76 -139.93
CA THR A 703 -26.70 -107.21 -138.59
C THR A 703 -27.38 -106.06 -137.85
N LEU A 704 -28.66 -106.23 -137.58
CA LEU A 704 -29.46 -105.32 -136.79
C LEU A 704 -29.54 -105.89 -135.37
N ARG A 705 -29.08 -105.11 -134.38
CA ARG A 705 -29.14 -105.50 -132.97
C ARG A 705 -30.25 -104.74 -132.26
N HIS A 706 -31.18 -105.47 -131.68
CA HIS A 706 -32.18 -104.92 -130.77
C HIS A 706 -32.16 -105.72 -129.47
N GLY A 707 -31.54 -105.15 -128.42
CA GLY A 707 -31.24 -105.89 -127.19
C GLY A 707 -30.33 -107.08 -127.46
N ASN A 708 -30.72 -108.26 -126.96
CA ASN A 708 -29.95 -109.50 -127.12
C ASN A 708 -30.28 -110.27 -128.41
N LEU A 709 -31.23 -109.79 -129.20
CA LEU A 709 -31.57 -110.39 -130.49
C LEU A 709 -30.70 -109.77 -131.59
N ALA A 710 -29.93 -110.61 -132.26
CA ALA A 710 -29.25 -110.24 -133.49
C ALA A 710 -30.04 -110.81 -134.68
N VAL A 711 -30.53 -109.91 -135.53
CA VAL A 711 -31.13 -110.26 -136.82
C VAL A 711 -30.06 -110.08 -137.88
N THR A 712 -29.58 -111.18 -138.44
CA THR A 712 -28.61 -111.14 -139.52
C THR A 712 -29.31 -111.43 -140.84
N LEU A 713 -29.34 -110.40 -141.69
CA LEU A 713 -29.90 -110.44 -143.03
C LEU A 713 -28.74 -110.69 -144.01
N GLY A 714 -28.60 -111.94 -144.45
CA GLY A 714 -27.60 -112.41 -145.43
C GLY A 714 -28.24 -113.37 -146.44
N GLU A 715 -27.48 -114.35 -146.94
CA GLU A 715 -28.01 -115.39 -147.87
C GLU A 715 -29.20 -116.18 -147.28
N ARG A 716 -29.26 -116.30 -145.95
CA ARG A 716 -30.43 -116.79 -145.20
C ARG A 716 -30.68 -115.84 -144.05
N ILE A 717 -31.95 -115.67 -143.68
CA ILE A 717 -32.32 -114.89 -142.49
C ILE A 717 -32.05 -115.77 -141.28
N SER A 718 -31.18 -115.31 -140.40
CA SER A 718 -30.92 -115.96 -139.12
C SER A 718 -31.23 -115.01 -137.96
N LEU A 719 -31.81 -115.59 -136.93
CA LEU A 719 -32.08 -114.95 -135.65
C LEU A 719 -31.19 -115.63 -134.63
N ALA A 720 -30.28 -114.87 -134.01
CA ALA A 720 -29.44 -115.37 -132.94
C ALA A 720 -29.85 -114.70 -131.63
N ASP A 721 -30.16 -115.52 -130.64
CA ASP A 721 -30.31 -115.13 -129.26
C ASP A 721 -29.49 -116.06 -128.36
N PRO A 722 -29.39 -115.82 -127.04
CA PRO A 722 -28.61 -116.67 -126.15
C PRO A 722 -29.09 -118.14 -126.07
N SER A 723 -30.31 -118.43 -126.50
CA SER A 723 -30.91 -119.77 -126.47
C SER A 723 -30.57 -120.61 -127.70
N GLY A 724 -30.00 -120.01 -128.75
CA GLY A 724 -29.52 -120.67 -129.95
C GLY A 724 -29.76 -119.85 -131.22
N THR A 725 -29.25 -120.36 -132.33
CA THR A 725 -29.44 -119.76 -133.65
C THR A 725 -30.61 -120.42 -134.36
N TYR A 726 -31.54 -119.61 -134.82
CA TYR A 726 -32.69 -120.04 -135.59
C TYR A 726 -32.52 -119.55 -137.02
N VAL A 727 -32.56 -120.46 -137.98
CA VAL A 727 -32.44 -120.14 -139.41
C VAL A 727 -33.81 -120.33 -140.05
N PHE A 728 -34.22 -119.36 -140.88
CA PHE A 728 -35.50 -119.44 -141.56
C PHE A 728 -35.43 -120.44 -142.72
N GLU A 729 -36.09 -121.59 -142.58
CA GLU A 729 -36.10 -122.66 -143.58
C GLU A 729 -37.51 -123.25 -143.74
N ASN A 730 -37.93 -123.51 -144.98
CA ASN A 730 -39.22 -124.14 -145.31
C ASN A 730 -40.44 -123.52 -144.60
N GLY A 731 -40.45 -122.19 -144.44
CA GLY A 731 -41.57 -121.43 -143.89
C GLY A 731 -41.59 -121.29 -142.37
N ALA A 732 -40.59 -121.81 -141.65
CA ALA A 732 -40.46 -121.65 -140.21
C ALA A 732 -39.00 -121.37 -139.80
N PHE A 733 -38.82 -120.69 -138.67
CA PHE A 733 -37.52 -120.61 -138.02
C PHE A 733 -37.23 -121.94 -137.35
N VAL A 734 -36.32 -122.70 -137.93
CA VAL A 734 -35.88 -123.97 -137.38
C VAL A 734 -34.65 -123.70 -136.53
N LYS A 735 -34.70 -124.12 -135.28
CA LYS A 735 -33.55 -124.08 -134.39
C LYS A 735 -32.47 -125.00 -134.97
N GLN A 736 -31.29 -124.45 -135.21
CA GLN A 736 -30.12 -125.21 -135.66
C GLN A 736 -29.52 -125.99 -134.50
#